data_AF-A0A953QVN0-F1
#
_entry.id   AF-A0A953QVN0-F1
#
_cell.length_a   1.000
_cell.length_b   1.000
_cell.length_c   1.000
_cell.angle_alpha   90.00
_cell.angle_beta   90.00
_cell.angle_gamma   90.00
#
_symmetry.space_group_name_H-M   'P 1'
#
loop_
_entity.id
_entity.type
_entity.pdbx_description
1 polymer ?
#
loop_
_entity_poly.entity_id
_entity_poly.type
_entity_poly.pdbx_seq_one_letter_code
_entity_poly.pdbx_strand_id
1 'polypeptide(L)'
;MRFGAPRLELLSAFSEQDWKRALDWCDRMQLTLALGLRHREHMPEAVQSRVDCDFAKNAQRWLRMKSVYEEIATALAAEGLECVVLKGFSHCPRFVRDPRHRWQGDLDLLLTEPQVRQAREVALGLGYEPLRRVERRPLDHLPTLIRRTGWRWRGDYFDPEMPVSLELHFRLWDQRTEDFGPSGLEHFWERRARAVVDELKFTALHPADAVANASLHLLRHLLRGDLRPSHVYELAWLLDNSVDDADLWRSWRELHGESLRRLEAISFALAERWFACRLPEAAREGVDRLPEDVKRWLEMYAASPLESRFHPNKDELWLHWSLLDSSGARMAVLRRRLLPERLPGPVEAVHVPEKQRTLRIRLEGRWQFFVYASSRALHHTRALPATAWSAARWFGGGIGLGAQYWRFFFAEGFFDFGMFIFVFLYNLYLLQLGFRENFIGLISGVMTAGSVVGSLVAALAIQRFGLRRTLLISFGLTASLSAFRAYATFAPELLGLAFAAGLTSSVWPVAFSPAIAHLTNNKNRALGFSLSSSAGIAIGIVGAQAAGRLPGWLSRLGWASSTLWSYREALLAGCVMVGLAIWTFSGVSMGSAPAPEARKLHRPSPLVLRFLIAMLAWNLGTGALNPFFNVFFSRHVGMPVERIGMVFSGSQIAQVIAILAAPIVFRRFGLTRAISGMQFATGLALVGLAAASGPAWAAAGYSAYMMTQYMSEPGMFTLLMEGAPVAERGSASALNFLVSFAGQAIAAAVAGQMLARFGYPPVFLAAAVICGAAALLFRVLLDKARPSAPSNP
;
A
#
# COMPACT_ATOMS: atom_id res chain seq x y z
N MET A 1 8.36 3.33 34.72
CA MET A 1 8.37 1.86 34.53
C MET A 1 9.56 1.34 33.73
N ARG A 2 10.44 2.18 33.15
CA ARG A 2 11.73 1.69 32.63
C ARG A 2 12.61 1.18 33.78
N PHE A 3 13.33 0.09 33.58
CA PHE A 3 14.29 -0.48 34.52
C PHE A 3 15.57 0.38 34.53
N GLY A 4 16.12 0.68 33.35
CA GLY A 4 17.19 1.67 33.17
C GLY A 4 16.67 3.10 33.01
N ALA A 5 17.27 4.04 33.73
CA ALA A 5 17.00 5.50 33.65
C ALA A 5 15.50 5.88 33.64
N PRO A 6 14.74 5.54 34.70
CA PRO A 6 13.33 5.93 34.80
C PRO A 6 13.19 7.46 34.88
N ARG A 7 12.28 8.02 34.08
CA ARG A 7 11.91 9.45 34.09
C ARG A 7 10.78 9.71 35.08
N LEU A 8 11.12 9.76 36.37
CA LEU A 8 10.14 9.86 37.47
C LEU A 8 9.56 11.28 37.58
N GLU A 9 10.31 12.29 37.13
CA GLU A 9 9.88 13.68 37.05
C GLU A 9 8.57 13.85 36.26
N LEU A 10 8.32 13.01 35.26
CA LEU A 10 7.09 13.05 34.47
C LEU A 10 5.85 12.67 35.29
N LEU A 11 5.97 11.77 36.27
CA LEU A 11 4.85 11.37 37.14
C LEU A 11 4.47 12.49 38.11
N SER A 12 5.47 13.25 38.58
CA SER A 12 5.23 14.39 39.47
C SER A 12 4.51 15.56 38.78
N ALA A 13 4.56 15.62 37.45
CA ALA A 13 3.88 16.64 36.65
C ALA A 13 2.42 16.30 36.32
N PHE A 14 1.94 15.11 36.67
CA PHE A 14 0.58 14.68 36.34
C PHE A 14 -0.45 15.44 37.18
N SER A 15 -1.45 16.01 36.51
CA SER A 15 -2.67 16.48 37.18
C SER A 15 -3.49 15.30 37.70
N GLU A 16 -4.49 15.58 38.53
CA GLU A 16 -5.45 14.56 38.99
C GLU A 16 -6.15 13.86 37.80
N GLN A 17 -6.48 14.62 36.75
CA GLN A 17 -7.09 14.07 35.54
C GLN A 17 -6.13 13.17 34.75
N ASP A 18 -4.84 13.51 34.72
CA ASP A 18 -3.82 12.70 34.06
C ASP A 18 -3.62 11.38 34.81
N TRP A 19 -3.58 11.41 36.14
CA TRP A 19 -3.55 10.19 36.96
C TRP A 19 -4.74 9.28 36.71
N LYS A 20 -5.95 9.85 36.63
CA LYS A 20 -7.16 9.07 36.31
C LYS A 20 -7.08 8.39 34.94
N ARG A 21 -6.59 9.10 33.92
CA ARG A 21 -6.38 8.54 32.57
C ARG A 21 -5.28 7.49 32.54
N ALA A 22 -4.19 7.74 33.26
CA ALA A 22 -3.06 6.83 33.35
C ALA A 22 -3.45 5.52 34.04
N LEU A 23 -4.21 5.58 35.13
CA LEU A 23 -4.72 4.39 35.82
C LEU A 23 -5.73 3.60 34.98
N ASP A 24 -6.69 4.25 34.30
CA ASP A 24 -7.61 3.54 33.39
C ASP A 24 -6.84 2.83 32.26
N TRP A 25 -5.80 3.45 31.74
CA TRP A 25 -4.92 2.80 30.76
C TRP A 25 -4.12 1.65 31.39
N CYS A 26 -3.53 1.85 32.57
CA CYS A 26 -2.76 0.81 33.28
C CYS A 26 -3.63 -0.38 33.68
N ASP A 27 -4.89 -0.17 34.08
CA ASP A 27 -5.82 -1.26 34.43
C ASP A 27 -6.11 -2.13 33.20
N ARG A 28 -6.39 -1.49 32.06
CA ARG A 28 -6.62 -2.18 30.77
C ARG A 28 -5.38 -2.90 30.25
N MET A 29 -4.19 -2.35 30.50
CA MET A 29 -2.91 -2.91 30.09
C MET A 29 -2.26 -3.80 31.16
N GLN A 30 -2.91 -3.95 32.31
CA GLN A 30 -2.49 -4.78 33.45
C GLN A 30 -1.13 -4.38 34.04
N LEU A 31 -0.86 -3.08 34.06
CA LEU A 31 0.37 -2.48 34.57
C LEU A 31 0.20 -1.79 35.93
N THR A 32 -1.03 -1.65 36.45
CA THR A 32 -1.31 -0.92 37.71
C THR A 32 -0.53 -1.46 38.90
N LEU A 33 -0.49 -2.79 39.08
CA LEU A 33 0.28 -3.41 40.16
C LEU A 33 1.79 -3.23 39.96
N ALA A 34 2.29 -3.34 38.72
CA ALA A 34 3.70 -3.10 38.42
C ALA A 34 4.11 -1.64 38.69
N LEU A 35 3.23 -0.70 38.34
CA LEU A 35 3.40 0.73 38.60
C LEU A 35 3.42 1.02 40.10
N GLY A 36 2.48 0.44 40.85
CA GLY A 36 2.42 0.51 42.31
C GLY A 36 3.69 0.00 42.97
N LEU A 37 4.13 -1.22 42.62
CA LEU A 37 5.32 -1.83 43.25
C LEU A 37 6.60 -1.02 43.07
N ARG A 38 6.79 -0.38 41.92
CA ARG A 38 8.04 0.33 41.62
C ARG A 38 8.04 1.78 42.02
N HIS A 39 6.88 2.45 41.98
CA HIS A 39 6.83 3.91 41.97
C HIS A 39 5.75 4.48 42.90
N ARG A 40 5.26 3.70 43.88
CA ARG A 40 4.26 4.14 44.88
C ARG A 40 4.58 5.50 45.49
N GLU A 41 5.84 5.71 45.88
CA GLU A 41 6.30 6.93 46.56
C GLU A 41 6.18 8.20 45.71
N HIS A 42 6.07 8.06 44.38
CA HIS A 42 5.92 9.17 43.43
C HIS A 42 4.45 9.46 43.07
N MET A 43 3.50 8.78 43.73
CA MET A 43 2.07 8.95 43.49
C MET A 43 1.44 9.85 44.57
N PRO A 44 0.42 10.65 44.24
CA PRO A 44 -0.41 11.31 45.26
C PRO A 44 -1.09 10.31 46.19
N GLU A 45 -1.38 10.70 47.44
CA GLU A 45 -1.97 9.81 48.46
C GLU A 45 -3.28 9.14 48.02
N ALA A 46 -4.14 9.86 47.30
CA ALA A 46 -5.39 9.31 46.76
C ALA A 46 -5.13 8.17 45.75
N VAL A 47 -4.09 8.31 44.93
CA VAL A 47 -3.67 7.29 43.96
C VAL A 47 -3.02 6.11 44.68
N GLN A 48 -2.16 6.35 45.66
CA GLN A 48 -1.58 5.28 46.49
C GLN A 48 -2.68 4.45 47.15
N SER A 49 -3.66 5.10 47.78
CA SER A 49 -4.78 4.43 48.45
C SER A 49 -5.61 3.56 47.49
N ARG A 50 -5.84 4.05 46.26
CA ARG A 50 -6.54 3.29 45.20
C ARG A 50 -5.75 2.04 44.80
N VAL A 51 -4.44 2.19 44.55
CA VAL A 51 -3.55 1.11 44.14
C VAL A 51 -3.38 0.07 45.26
N ASP A 52 -3.27 0.50 46.52
CA ASP A 52 -3.21 -0.39 47.68
C ASP A 52 -4.50 -1.23 47.82
N CYS A 53 -5.66 -0.63 47.53
CA CYS A 53 -6.92 -1.37 47.45
C CYS A 53 -6.91 -2.43 46.32
N ASP A 54 -6.32 -2.10 45.16
CA ASP A 54 -6.17 -3.05 44.06
C ASP A 54 -5.22 -4.20 44.40
N PHE A 55 -4.14 -3.96 45.15
CA PHE A 55 -3.30 -5.04 45.71
C PHE A 55 -4.09 -5.97 46.63
N ALA A 56 -4.87 -5.41 47.55
CA ALA A 56 -5.68 -6.20 48.48
C ALA A 56 -6.70 -7.07 47.75
N LYS A 57 -7.39 -6.51 46.75
CA LYS A 57 -8.31 -7.26 45.89
C LYS A 57 -7.60 -8.33 45.06
N ASN A 58 -6.43 -8.03 44.49
CA ASN A 58 -5.67 -9.01 43.73
C ASN A 58 -5.13 -10.16 44.61
N ALA A 59 -4.78 -9.89 45.86
CA ALA A 59 -4.42 -10.94 46.83
C ALA A 59 -5.61 -11.87 47.12
N GLN A 60 -6.83 -11.36 47.20
CA GLN A 60 -8.03 -12.20 47.31
C GLN A 60 -8.28 -13.02 46.04
N ARG A 61 -8.04 -12.43 44.85
CA ARG A 61 -8.08 -13.17 43.58
C ARG A 61 -7.07 -14.31 43.54
N TRP A 62 -5.87 -14.11 44.09
CA TRP A 62 -4.85 -15.17 44.18
C TRP A 62 -5.36 -16.37 45.00
N LEU A 63 -5.95 -16.14 46.17
CA LEU A 63 -6.54 -17.21 46.98
C LEU A 63 -7.60 -17.99 46.21
N ARG A 64 -8.44 -17.29 45.44
CA ARG A 64 -9.46 -17.92 44.59
C ARG A 64 -8.85 -18.72 43.43
N MET A 65 -7.80 -18.20 42.81
CA MET A 65 -7.06 -18.92 41.76
C MET A 65 -6.44 -20.21 42.29
N LYS A 66 -5.83 -20.17 43.49
CA LYS A 66 -5.28 -21.36 44.17
C LYS A 66 -6.37 -22.43 44.35
N SER A 67 -7.50 -22.05 44.93
CA SER A 67 -8.65 -22.96 45.14
C SER A 67 -9.19 -23.54 43.83
N VAL A 68 -9.34 -22.71 42.78
CA VAL A 68 -9.81 -23.17 41.47
C VAL A 68 -8.82 -24.13 40.81
N TYR A 69 -7.52 -23.85 40.90
CA TYR A 69 -6.50 -24.75 40.37
C TYR A 69 -6.49 -26.09 41.12
N GLU A 70 -6.54 -26.09 42.46
CA GLU A 70 -6.56 -27.30 43.28
C GLU A 70 -7.77 -28.19 42.94
N GLU A 71 -8.95 -27.60 42.75
CA GLU A 71 -10.16 -28.32 42.34
C GLU A 71 -9.98 -29.00 40.97
N ILE A 72 -9.50 -28.25 39.97
CA ILE A 72 -9.30 -28.77 38.61
C ILE A 72 -8.18 -29.82 38.59
N ALA A 73 -7.04 -29.54 39.24
CA ALA A 73 -5.90 -30.44 39.29
C ALA A 73 -6.26 -31.76 39.99
N THR A 74 -7.04 -31.71 41.07
CA THR A 74 -7.53 -32.92 41.77
C THR A 74 -8.44 -33.74 40.87
N ALA A 75 -9.39 -33.10 40.17
CA ALA A 75 -10.29 -33.79 39.26
C ALA A 75 -9.57 -34.40 38.04
N LEU A 76 -8.58 -33.70 37.48
CA LEU A 76 -7.76 -34.24 36.38
C LEU A 76 -6.89 -35.41 36.86
N ALA A 77 -6.27 -35.29 38.04
CA ALA A 77 -5.44 -36.36 38.61
C ALA A 77 -6.25 -37.64 38.92
N ALA A 78 -7.51 -37.51 39.34
CA ALA A 78 -8.40 -38.65 39.57
C ALA A 78 -8.66 -39.46 38.28
N GLU A 79 -8.61 -38.81 37.12
CA GLU A 79 -8.75 -39.42 35.80
C GLU A 79 -7.39 -39.81 35.16
N GLY A 80 -6.30 -39.72 35.92
CA GLY A 80 -4.95 -40.02 35.44
C GLY A 80 -4.40 -39.00 34.43
N LEU A 81 -4.98 -37.80 34.38
CA LEU A 81 -4.58 -36.73 33.46
C LEU A 81 -3.52 -35.83 34.10
N GLU A 82 -2.41 -35.65 33.39
CA GLU A 82 -1.38 -34.69 33.75
C GLU A 82 -1.56 -33.39 32.94
N CYS A 83 -1.26 -32.25 33.56
CA CYS A 83 -1.30 -30.95 32.90
C CYS A 83 -0.11 -30.08 33.32
N VAL A 84 0.28 -29.17 32.44
CA VAL A 84 1.35 -28.19 32.68
C VAL A 84 0.75 -26.78 32.72
N VAL A 85 1.06 -26.01 33.78
CA VAL A 85 0.60 -24.63 33.91
C VAL A 85 1.51 -23.70 33.10
N LEU A 86 0.96 -23.09 32.05
CA LEU A 86 1.74 -22.35 31.04
C LEU A 86 2.15 -20.95 31.47
N LYS A 87 1.29 -20.25 32.20
CA LYS A 87 1.49 -18.89 32.68
C LYS A 87 0.69 -18.66 33.96
N GLY A 88 0.81 -17.48 34.55
CA GLY A 88 0.12 -17.20 35.81
C GLY A 88 1.07 -17.25 36.98
N PHE A 89 0.66 -17.96 38.02
CA PHE A 89 1.52 -18.25 39.16
C PHE A 89 2.75 -19.11 38.80
N SER A 90 2.74 -19.85 37.68
CA SER A 90 3.92 -20.58 37.19
C SER A 90 5.08 -19.66 36.77
N HIS A 91 4.80 -18.37 36.56
CA HIS A 91 5.83 -17.36 36.29
C HIS A 91 6.59 -16.93 37.56
N CYS A 92 6.11 -17.27 38.76
CA CYS A 92 6.79 -16.97 40.02
C CYS A 92 7.90 -18.00 40.30
N PRO A 93 9.10 -17.59 40.75
CA PRO A 93 9.54 -16.22 41.04
C PRO A 93 10.24 -15.51 39.86
N ARG A 94 10.32 -16.15 38.67
CA ARG A 94 11.24 -15.73 37.58
C ARG A 94 10.78 -14.58 36.68
N PHE A 95 9.48 -14.38 36.48
CA PHE A 95 8.96 -13.21 35.74
C PHE A 95 8.28 -12.21 36.67
N VAL A 96 7.82 -12.68 37.84
CA VAL A 96 7.26 -11.86 38.90
C VAL A 96 7.68 -12.44 40.24
N ARG A 97 8.09 -11.59 41.18
CA ARG A 97 8.57 -12.00 42.51
C ARG A 97 7.52 -12.72 43.37
N ASP A 98 6.25 -12.38 43.20
CA ASP A 98 5.14 -12.88 44.01
C ASP A 98 3.86 -12.99 43.15
N PRO A 99 3.08 -14.07 43.22
CA PRO A 99 1.84 -14.21 42.45
C PRO A 99 0.82 -13.09 42.75
N ARG A 100 0.82 -12.50 43.95
CA ARG A 100 -0.08 -11.40 44.35
C ARG A 100 0.23 -10.08 43.62
N HIS A 101 1.40 -9.98 43.02
CA HIS A 101 1.86 -8.81 42.27
C HIS A 101 1.52 -8.88 40.78
N ARG A 102 0.89 -9.98 40.34
CA ARG A 102 0.50 -10.23 38.95
C ARG A 102 -1.00 -10.34 38.85
N TRP A 103 -1.60 -9.61 37.91
CA TRP A 103 -2.99 -9.82 37.58
C TRP A 103 -3.15 -11.15 36.82
N GLN A 104 -4.11 -11.99 37.21
CA GLN A 104 -4.44 -13.23 36.50
C GLN A 104 -5.96 -13.43 36.42
N GLY A 105 -6.46 -13.66 35.20
CA GLY A 105 -7.88 -13.90 34.90
C GLY A 105 -8.19 -15.30 34.42
N ASP A 106 -7.20 -15.96 33.84
CA ASP A 106 -7.27 -17.23 33.15
C ASP A 106 -6.30 -18.26 33.75
N LEU A 107 -6.66 -19.53 33.59
CA LEU A 107 -5.83 -20.69 33.89
C LEU A 107 -5.54 -21.44 32.59
N ASP A 108 -4.28 -21.37 32.16
CA ASP A 108 -3.81 -21.98 30.91
C ASP A 108 -3.09 -23.28 31.20
N LEU A 109 -3.74 -24.39 30.85
CA LEU A 109 -3.24 -25.74 31.06
C LEU A 109 -2.88 -26.35 29.72
N LEU A 110 -1.63 -26.74 29.55
CA LEU A 110 -1.19 -27.58 28.44
C LEU A 110 -1.43 -29.05 28.80
N LEU A 111 -2.01 -29.78 27.84
CA LEU A 111 -2.12 -31.22 27.84
C LEU A 111 -1.68 -31.77 26.48
N THR A 112 -1.44 -33.08 26.40
CA THR A 112 -1.26 -33.73 25.10
C THR A 112 -2.57 -33.75 24.31
N GLU A 113 -2.48 -33.82 22.97
CA GLU A 113 -3.66 -33.82 22.09
C GLU A 113 -4.68 -34.93 22.39
N PRO A 114 -4.29 -36.17 22.79
CA PRO A 114 -5.24 -37.18 23.25
C PRO A 114 -5.96 -36.81 24.56
N GLN A 115 -5.22 -36.21 25.51
CA GLN A 115 -5.71 -35.91 26.85
C GLN A 115 -6.63 -34.69 26.91
N VAL A 116 -6.43 -33.70 26.03
CA VAL A 116 -7.15 -32.41 26.08
C VAL A 116 -8.68 -32.58 25.97
N ARG A 117 -9.15 -33.59 25.21
CA ARG A 117 -10.59 -33.87 25.07
C ARG A 117 -11.18 -34.48 26.34
N GLN A 118 -10.45 -35.39 26.99
CA GLN A 118 -10.90 -35.96 28.27
C GLN A 118 -10.89 -34.88 29.36
N ALA A 119 -9.85 -34.04 29.41
CA ALA A 119 -9.79 -32.91 30.34
C ALA A 119 -10.94 -31.92 30.15
N ARG A 120 -11.40 -31.72 28.92
CA ARG A 120 -12.61 -30.94 28.65
C ARG A 120 -13.84 -31.58 29.31
N GLU A 121 -14.06 -32.88 29.17
CA GLU A 121 -15.21 -33.55 29.79
C GLU A 121 -15.16 -33.48 31.32
N VAL A 122 -13.97 -33.61 31.92
CA VAL A 122 -13.76 -33.39 33.37
C VAL A 122 -14.17 -31.98 33.77
N ALA A 123 -13.71 -30.97 33.03
CA ALA A 123 -14.09 -29.58 33.30
C ALA A 123 -15.60 -29.33 33.15
N LEU A 124 -16.27 -29.96 32.16
CA LEU A 124 -17.72 -29.91 32.03
C LEU A 124 -18.42 -30.53 33.26
N GLY A 125 -17.91 -31.65 33.76
CA GLY A 125 -18.40 -32.28 35.00
C GLY A 125 -18.26 -31.38 36.23
N LEU A 126 -17.23 -30.54 36.27
CA LEU A 126 -17.02 -29.49 37.28
C LEU A 126 -17.90 -28.24 37.08
N GLY A 127 -18.86 -28.26 36.14
CA GLY A 127 -19.78 -27.15 35.88
C GLY A 127 -19.19 -26.01 35.06
N TYR A 128 -18.07 -26.23 34.35
CA TYR A 128 -17.62 -25.30 33.31
C TYR A 128 -18.44 -25.48 32.05
N GLU A 129 -18.63 -24.40 31.30
CA GLU A 129 -19.29 -24.42 30.00
C GLU A 129 -18.40 -23.77 28.93
N PRO A 130 -18.44 -24.27 27.69
CA PRO A 130 -17.72 -23.63 26.59
C PRO A 130 -18.40 -22.33 26.18
N LEU A 131 -17.58 -21.32 25.94
CA LEU A 131 -18.00 -20.07 25.29
C LEU A 131 -18.52 -20.36 23.87
N ARG A 132 -19.85 -20.47 23.72
CA ARG A 132 -20.53 -20.68 22.42
C ARG A 132 -20.09 -19.62 21.41
N ARG A 133 -19.74 -20.06 20.19
CA ARG A 133 -19.25 -19.27 19.03
C ARG A 133 -17.77 -18.83 19.05
N VAL A 134 -16.96 -19.23 20.04
CA VAL A 134 -15.48 -19.13 19.97
C VAL A 134 -14.86 -20.35 19.27
N GLU A 135 -15.66 -21.40 19.01
CA GLU A 135 -15.34 -22.65 18.28
C GLU A 135 -14.67 -22.48 16.90
N ARG A 136 -14.49 -21.25 16.41
CA ARG A 136 -13.95 -20.93 15.08
C ARG A 136 -12.83 -19.88 15.09
N ARG A 137 -12.22 -19.61 16.26
CA ARG A 137 -11.00 -18.79 16.43
C ARG A 137 -9.76 -19.72 16.53
N PRO A 138 -8.54 -19.22 16.21
CA PRO A 138 -7.39 -20.06 15.89
C PRO A 138 -6.94 -20.99 17.05
N LEU A 139 -6.32 -22.10 16.67
CA LEU A 139 -6.55 -23.47 17.15
C LEU A 139 -5.55 -23.94 18.23
N ASP A 140 -5.03 -23.06 19.08
CA ASP A 140 -4.00 -23.45 20.08
C ASP A 140 -4.59 -24.15 21.32
N HIS A 141 -5.85 -23.83 21.61
CA HIS A 141 -6.61 -24.35 22.73
C HIS A 141 -8.04 -24.68 22.31
N LEU A 142 -8.69 -25.54 23.11
CA LEU A 142 -10.13 -25.74 23.01
C LEU A 142 -10.88 -24.44 23.38
N PRO A 143 -12.13 -24.24 22.93
CA PRO A 143 -12.90 -23.04 23.27
C PRO A 143 -12.85 -22.76 24.77
N THR A 144 -12.50 -21.52 25.15
CA THR A 144 -12.36 -21.09 26.55
C THR A 144 -13.58 -21.53 27.36
N LEU A 145 -13.30 -22.19 28.49
CA LEU A 145 -14.29 -22.73 29.40
C LEU A 145 -14.51 -21.75 30.56
N ILE A 146 -15.76 -21.51 30.92
CA ILE A 146 -16.12 -20.56 31.99
C ILE A 146 -17.22 -21.13 32.88
N ARG A 147 -17.19 -20.78 34.17
CA ARG A 147 -18.32 -21.01 35.08
C ARG A 147 -19.30 -19.85 35.01
N ARG A 148 -20.59 -20.16 34.91
CA ARG A 148 -21.67 -19.16 34.88
C ARG A 148 -22.19 -18.84 36.28
N THR A 149 -21.48 -17.96 36.99
CA THR A 149 -21.79 -17.59 38.38
C THR A 149 -22.86 -16.49 38.52
N GLY A 150 -23.35 -15.92 37.41
CA GLY A 150 -24.19 -14.72 37.40
C GLY A 150 -23.40 -13.40 37.46
N TRP A 151 -22.07 -13.46 37.56
CA TRP A 151 -21.21 -12.28 37.62
C TRP A 151 -21.35 -11.39 36.39
N ARG A 152 -21.21 -10.07 36.59
CA ARG A 152 -21.27 -9.05 35.54
C ARG A 152 -20.15 -8.05 35.73
N TRP A 153 -19.61 -7.55 34.62
CA TRP A 153 -18.62 -6.48 34.62
C TRP A 153 -19.14 -5.22 35.32
N ARG A 154 -18.45 -4.77 36.36
CA ARG A 154 -18.77 -3.55 37.14
C ARG A 154 -17.75 -2.42 36.95
N GLY A 155 -16.82 -2.56 36.00
CA GLY A 155 -15.75 -1.58 35.76
C GLY A 155 -14.49 -1.77 36.60
N ASP A 156 -14.40 -2.86 37.37
CA ASP A 156 -13.24 -3.17 38.22
C ASP A 156 -12.49 -4.39 37.69
N TYR A 157 -11.25 -4.18 37.24
CA TYR A 157 -10.38 -5.24 36.72
C TYR A 157 -9.88 -6.18 37.83
N PHE A 158 -9.85 -5.71 39.08
CA PHE A 158 -9.33 -6.45 40.22
C PHE A 158 -10.43 -7.13 41.04
N ASP A 159 -11.68 -7.09 40.58
CA ASP A 159 -12.83 -7.68 41.27
C ASP A 159 -12.55 -9.14 41.71
N PRO A 160 -12.52 -9.43 43.03
CA PRO A 160 -12.34 -10.78 43.57
C PRO A 160 -13.44 -11.77 43.16
N GLU A 161 -14.62 -11.26 42.79
CA GLU A 161 -15.76 -12.07 42.36
C GLU A 161 -15.69 -12.50 40.90
N MET A 162 -14.83 -11.87 40.08
CA MET A 162 -14.76 -12.16 38.66
C MET A 162 -14.26 -13.61 38.42
N PRO A 163 -15.07 -14.47 37.76
CA PRO A 163 -14.76 -15.88 37.57
C PRO A 163 -13.46 -16.11 36.80
N VAL A 164 -12.75 -17.19 37.16
CA VAL A 164 -11.58 -17.67 36.43
C VAL A 164 -12.02 -18.41 35.18
N SER A 165 -11.44 -18.07 34.04
CA SER A 165 -11.61 -18.83 32.79
C SER A 165 -10.56 -19.92 32.67
N LEU A 166 -10.94 -21.07 32.12
CA LEU A 166 -10.06 -22.21 31.89
C LEU A 166 -9.77 -22.36 30.39
N GLU A 167 -8.48 -22.39 30.04
CA GLU A 167 -8.01 -22.58 28.67
C GLU A 167 -7.19 -23.87 28.59
N LEU A 168 -7.71 -24.86 27.85
CA LEU A 168 -7.08 -26.16 27.66
C LEU A 168 -6.30 -26.15 26.34
N HIS A 169 -4.99 -25.93 26.44
CA HIS A 169 -4.05 -25.90 25.32
C HIS A 169 -3.58 -27.32 24.98
N PHE A 170 -3.37 -27.55 23.69
CA PHE A 170 -2.82 -28.83 23.19
C PHE A 170 -1.64 -28.63 22.22
N ARG A 171 -1.28 -27.37 21.99
CA ARG A 171 -0.11 -26.92 21.23
C ARG A 171 0.29 -25.53 21.73
N LEU A 172 1.54 -25.16 21.51
CA LEU A 172 2.07 -23.85 21.92
C LEU A 172 2.03 -22.81 20.78
N TRP A 173 1.90 -23.25 19.53
CA TRP A 173 1.92 -22.38 18.35
C TRP A 173 1.05 -22.93 17.18
N ASP A 174 0.24 -22.06 16.58
CA ASP A 174 -0.62 -22.41 15.44
C ASP A 174 0.06 -22.08 14.10
N GLN A 175 0.93 -22.98 13.62
CA GLN A 175 1.63 -22.78 12.34
C GLN A 175 0.67 -22.61 11.15
N ARG A 176 -0.53 -23.19 11.18
CA ARG A 176 -1.52 -23.06 10.09
C ARG A 176 -2.12 -21.65 10.03
N THR A 177 -2.28 -21.00 11.17
CA THR A 177 -2.80 -19.63 11.23
C THR A 177 -1.70 -18.62 10.95
N GLU A 178 -0.50 -18.83 11.48
CA GLU A 178 0.59 -17.85 11.31
C GLU A 178 1.40 -18.05 10.03
N ASP A 179 1.20 -19.16 9.28
CA ASP A 179 1.93 -19.55 8.07
C ASP A 179 3.45 -19.80 8.27
N PHE A 180 3.91 -19.83 9.53
CA PHE A 180 5.25 -20.22 9.94
C PHE A 180 5.22 -20.73 11.40
N GLY A 181 6.27 -21.41 11.85
CA GLY A 181 6.39 -21.86 13.24
C GLY A 181 7.82 -22.32 13.58
N PRO A 182 8.22 -22.24 14.86
CA PRO A 182 9.51 -22.75 15.30
C PRO A 182 9.48 -24.28 15.42
N SER A 183 10.66 -24.90 15.38
CA SER A 183 10.86 -26.33 15.59
C SER A 183 11.22 -26.64 17.05
N GLY A 184 10.90 -27.84 17.54
CA GLY A 184 11.33 -28.32 18.86
C GLY A 184 10.37 -28.03 20.03
N LEU A 185 9.15 -27.57 19.75
CA LEU A 185 8.12 -27.31 20.78
C LEU A 185 7.57 -28.59 21.40
N GLU A 186 7.65 -29.70 20.69
CA GLU A 186 7.24 -31.04 21.12
C GLU A 186 8.00 -31.51 22.37
N HIS A 187 9.27 -31.12 22.52
CA HIS A 187 10.11 -31.51 23.64
C HIS A 187 9.78 -30.77 24.95
N PHE A 188 8.98 -29.70 24.91
CA PHE A 188 8.61 -28.91 26.09
C PHE A 188 7.80 -29.76 27.07
N TRP A 189 6.98 -30.67 26.54
CA TRP A 189 6.20 -31.61 27.36
C TRP A 189 7.13 -32.60 28.09
N GLU A 190 8.16 -33.09 27.43
CA GLU A 190 9.11 -34.07 27.98
C GLU A 190 9.95 -33.47 29.12
N ARG A 191 10.28 -32.18 29.03
CA ARG A 191 11.11 -31.45 30.01
C ARG A 191 10.32 -30.77 31.13
N ARG A 192 9.02 -31.00 31.23
CA ARG A 192 8.18 -30.43 32.28
C ARG A 192 8.72 -30.80 33.67
N ALA A 193 8.64 -29.88 34.62
CA ALA A 193 9.18 -30.03 35.96
C ALA A 193 8.14 -29.71 37.03
N ARG A 194 8.29 -30.33 38.21
CA ARG A 194 7.48 -29.97 39.38
C ARG A 194 7.90 -28.59 39.88
N ALA A 195 6.93 -27.76 40.23
CA ALA A 195 7.12 -26.44 40.78
C ALA A 195 6.23 -26.24 42.02
N VAL A 196 6.67 -25.34 42.89
CA VAL A 196 5.96 -24.98 44.11
C VAL A 196 5.97 -23.46 44.26
N VAL A 197 4.79 -22.88 44.53
CA VAL A 197 4.62 -21.47 44.89
C VAL A 197 3.72 -21.41 46.11
N ASP A 198 4.17 -20.75 47.17
CA ASP A 198 3.61 -20.88 48.51
C ASP A 198 3.55 -22.36 48.93
N GLU A 199 2.34 -22.93 49.01
CA GLU A 199 2.09 -24.35 49.31
C GLU A 199 1.53 -25.12 48.09
N LEU A 200 1.28 -24.41 46.99
CA LEU A 200 0.65 -24.96 45.80
C LEU A 200 1.68 -25.75 44.98
N LYS A 201 1.45 -27.06 44.82
CA LYS A 201 2.28 -27.94 43.99
C LYS A 201 1.66 -28.13 42.62
N PHE A 202 2.45 -27.93 41.57
CA PHE A 202 1.98 -28.05 40.19
C PHE A 202 3.11 -28.52 39.27
N THR A 203 2.77 -28.81 38.00
CA THR A 203 3.75 -29.06 36.95
C THR A 203 3.87 -27.83 36.07
N ALA A 204 5.09 -27.38 35.81
CA ALA A 204 5.44 -26.21 35.01
C ALA A 204 6.38 -26.61 33.87
N LEU A 205 6.60 -25.69 32.94
CA LEU A 205 7.65 -25.83 31.92
C LEU A 205 9.04 -25.75 32.55
N HIS A 206 10.02 -26.38 31.90
CA HIS A 206 11.43 -26.13 32.20
C HIS A 206 11.71 -24.62 32.17
N PRO A 207 12.61 -24.07 33.00
CA PRO A 207 12.85 -22.62 33.05
C PRO A 207 13.15 -21.97 31.69
N ALA A 208 13.97 -22.62 30.86
CA ALA A 208 14.24 -22.17 29.50
C ALA A 208 12.97 -22.20 28.61
N ASP A 209 12.22 -23.30 28.65
CA ASP A 209 10.97 -23.47 27.88
C ASP A 209 9.89 -22.46 28.32
N ALA A 210 9.88 -22.06 29.60
CA ALA A 210 9.00 -21.00 30.09
C ALA A 210 9.33 -19.64 29.46
N VAL A 211 10.62 -19.31 29.25
CA VAL A 211 11.05 -18.11 28.52
C VAL A 211 10.56 -18.15 27.06
N ALA A 212 10.70 -19.29 26.39
CA ALA A 212 10.20 -19.47 25.04
C ALA A 212 8.68 -19.35 24.97
N ASN A 213 7.95 -20.01 25.86
CA ASN A 213 6.49 -19.93 25.91
C ASN A 213 5.99 -18.49 26.12
N ALA A 214 6.58 -17.76 27.09
CA ALA A 214 6.24 -16.36 27.33
C ALA A 214 6.54 -15.47 26.11
N SER A 215 7.68 -15.70 25.46
CA SER A 215 8.10 -14.94 24.28
C SER A 215 7.22 -15.22 23.05
N LEU A 216 6.85 -16.48 22.82
CA LEU A 216 5.93 -16.87 21.74
C LEU A 216 4.51 -16.39 22.02
N HIS A 217 4.04 -16.47 23.27
CA HIS A 217 2.74 -15.95 23.67
C HIS A 217 2.66 -14.43 23.37
N LEU A 218 3.68 -13.68 23.74
CA LEU A 218 3.82 -12.26 23.44
C LEU A 218 3.83 -12.01 21.93
N LEU A 219 4.69 -12.70 21.17
CA LEU A 219 4.80 -12.54 19.73
C LEU A 219 3.48 -12.85 19.01
N ARG A 220 2.78 -13.91 19.42
CA ARG A 220 1.45 -14.24 18.88
C ARG A 220 0.47 -13.09 19.07
N HIS A 221 0.43 -12.48 20.25
CA HIS A 221 -0.44 -11.33 20.50
C HIS A 221 0.02 -10.06 19.75
N LEU A 222 1.33 -9.90 19.54
CA LEU A 222 1.85 -8.84 18.68
C LEU A 222 1.34 -8.98 17.25
N LEU A 223 1.53 -10.14 16.63
CA LEU A 223 1.11 -10.41 15.24
C LEU A 223 -0.42 -10.31 15.09
N ARG A 224 -1.16 -10.63 16.15
CA ARG A 224 -2.62 -10.53 16.20
C ARG A 224 -3.13 -9.14 16.58
N GLY A 225 -2.26 -8.17 16.88
CA GLY A 225 -2.64 -6.78 17.20
C GLY A 225 -3.40 -6.64 18.52
N ASP A 226 -3.19 -7.57 19.46
CA ASP A 226 -3.81 -7.60 20.79
C ASP A 226 -2.78 -7.71 21.93
N LEU A 227 -1.52 -7.37 21.64
CA LEU A 227 -0.42 -7.34 22.61
C LEU A 227 -0.74 -6.43 23.81
N ARG A 228 -0.61 -7.00 25.00
CA ARG A 228 -0.69 -6.28 26.27
C ARG A 228 0.72 -5.91 26.76
N PRO A 229 0.97 -4.65 27.13
CA PRO A 229 2.24 -4.23 27.71
C PRO A 229 2.67 -4.98 28.97
N SER A 230 1.74 -5.51 29.77
CA SER A 230 2.06 -6.36 30.92
C SER A 230 2.88 -7.60 30.55
N HIS A 231 2.58 -8.27 29.43
CA HIS A 231 3.33 -9.45 28.98
C HIS A 231 4.78 -9.08 28.64
N VAL A 232 4.97 -7.92 28.01
CA VAL A 232 6.30 -7.38 27.68
C VAL A 232 7.04 -6.97 28.96
N TYR A 233 6.33 -6.43 29.96
CA TYR A 233 6.91 -6.07 31.25
C TYR A 233 7.36 -7.29 32.05
N GLU A 234 6.57 -8.36 32.10
CA GLU A 234 6.95 -9.63 32.76
C GLU A 234 8.22 -10.22 32.13
N LEU A 235 8.31 -10.20 30.79
CA LEU A 235 9.50 -10.65 30.10
C LEU A 235 10.71 -9.74 30.36
N ALA A 236 10.51 -8.42 30.37
CA ALA A 236 11.55 -7.45 30.73
C ALA A 236 12.06 -7.66 32.16
N TRP A 237 11.17 -7.98 33.10
CA TRP A 237 11.53 -8.28 34.47
C TRP A 237 12.40 -9.55 34.56
N LEU A 238 12.01 -10.63 33.86
CA LEU A 238 12.82 -11.84 33.79
C LEU A 238 14.21 -11.55 33.22
N LEU A 239 14.28 -10.85 32.08
CA LEU A 239 15.55 -10.52 31.42
C LEU A 239 16.47 -9.72 32.35
N ASP A 240 15.93 -8.69 33.02
CA ASP A 240 16.73 -7.81 33.88
C ASP A 240 17.20 -8.48 35.18
N ASN A 241 16.44 -9.43 35.72
CA ASN A 241 16.75 -10.13 36.97
C ASN A 241 17.52 -11.44 36.77
N SER A 242 17.63 -11.93 35.53
CA SER A 242 18.36 -13.15 35.19
C SER A 242 19.60 -12.89 34.32
N VAL A 243 20.05 -11.64 34.20
CA VAL A 243 21.26 -11.27 33.40
C VAL A 243 22.47 -12.12 33.80
N ASP A 244 22.63 -12.35 35.11
CA ASP A 244 23.77 -13.06 35.69
C ASP A 244 23.49 -14.57 35.90
N ASP A 245 22.33 -15.08 35.50
CA ASP A 245 21.94 -16.50 35.60
C ASP A 245 22.54 -17.30 34.43
N ALA A 246 23.84 -17.60 34.53
CA ALA A 246 24.58 -18.28 33.46
C ALA A 246 24.01 -19.67 33.12
N ASP A 247 23.42 -20.38 34.08
CA ASP A 247 22.88 -21.73 33.87
C ASP A 247 21.58 -21.70 33.07
N LEU A 248 20.68 -20.75 33.38
CA LEU A 248 19.47 -20.53 32.59
C LEU A 248 19.79 -20.23 31.13
N TRP A 249 20.71 -19.28 30.87
CA TRP A 249 21.03 -18.86 29.52
C TRP A 249 21.87 -19.87 28.74
N ARG A 250 22.67 -20.70 29.42
CA ARG A 250 23.31 -21.88 28.83
C ARG A 250 22.26 -22.90 28.39
N SER A 251 21.34 -23.26 29.30
CA SER A 251 20.22 -24.17 28.98
C SER A 251 19.33 -23.65 27.85
N TRP A 252 19.01 -22.35 27.86
CA TRP A 252 18.24 -21.71 26.78
C TRP A 252 18.94 -21.84 25.43
N ARG A 253 20.26 -21.61 25.39
CA ARG A 253 21.05 -21.71 24.15
C ARG A 253 21.16 -23.15 23.63
N GLU A 254 21.27 -24.12 24.54
CA GLU A 254 21.41 -25.55 24.21
C GLU A 254 20.08 -26.21 23.82
N LEU A 255 19.00 -25.89 24.52
CA LEU A 255 17.69 -26.53 24.32
C LEU A 255 16.90 -25.94 23.14
N HIS A 256 17.14 -24.68 22.77
CA HIS A 256 16.37 -24.01 21.73
C HIS A 256 17.13 -23.88 20.40
N GLY A 257 16.55 -24.42 19.33
CA GLY A 257 17.06 -24.26 17.97
C GLY A 257 17.05 -22.80 17.48
N GLU A 258 17.75 -22.53 16.38
CA GLU A 258 17.88 -21.18 15.82
C GLU A 258 16.53 -20.55 15.44
N SER A 259 15.60 -21.33 14.88
CA SER A 259 14.27 -20.87 14.50
C SER A 259 13.47 -20.34 15.69
N LEU A 260 13.52 -21.03 16.83
CA LEU A 260 12.86 -20.65 18.07
C LEU A 260 13.53 -19.42 18.69
N ARG A 261 14.86 -19.45 18.86
CA ARG A 261 15.62 -18.33 19.44
C ARG A 261 15.46 -17.04 18.65
N ARG A 262 15.34 -17.11 17.32
CA ARG A 262 15.05 -15.95 16.46
C ARG A 262 13.69 -15.31 16.78
N LEU A 263 12.65 -16.12 17.03
CA LEU A 263 11.32 -15.59 17.40
C LEU A 263 11.33 -15.01 18.81
N GLU A 264 12.02 -15.66 19.76
CA GLU A 264 12.20 -15.15 21.12
C GLU A 264 12.93 -13.80 21.14
N ALA A 265 13.97 -13.65 20.32
CA ALA A 265 14.75 -12.42 20.22
C ALA A 265 13.91 -11.20 19.80
N ILE A 266 12.83 -11.38 19.02
CA ILE A 266 11.91 -10.28 18.68
C ILE A 266 11.23 -9.76 19.96
N SER A 267 10.78 -10.66 20.82
CA SER A 267 10.17 -10.34 22.11
C SER A 267 11.16 -9.72 23.08
N PHE A 268 12.42 -10.20 23.11
CA PHE A 268 13.49 -9.60 23.92
C PHE A 268 13.82 -8.17 23.47
N ALA A 269 13.89 -7.92 22.16
CA ALA A 269 14.13 -6.58 21.61
C ALA A 269 13.00 -5.60 21.97
N LEU A 270 11.75 -6.06 21.99
CA LEU A 270 10.61 -5.24 22.44
C LEU A 270 10.68 -4.95 23.94
N ALA A 271 11.00 -5.95 24.76
CA ALA A 271 11.18 -5.78 26.21
C ALA A 271 12.25 -4.74 26.52
N GLU A 272 13.40 -4.83 25.86
CA GLU A 272 14.47 -3.83 25.97
C GLU A 272 14.02 -2.44 25.53
N ARG A 273 13.39 -2.29 24.36
CA ARG A 273 13.00 -0.97 23.84
C ARG A 273 11.91 -0.30 24.69
N TRP A 274 10.95 -1.06 25.20
CA TRP A 274 9.81 -0.51 25.94
C TRP A 274 10.19 -0.20 27.38
N PHE A 275 10.93 -1.10 28.03
CA PHE A 275 11.21 -1.02 29.46
C PHE A 275 12.68 -0.79 29.79
N ALA A 276 13.58 -0.67 28.82
CA ALA A 276 15.02 -0.48 29.05
C ALA A 276 15.59 -1.49 30.06
N CYS A 277 15.17 -2.75 29.98
CA CYS A 277 15.75 -3.84 30.75
C CYS A 277 17.13 -4.21 30.18
N ARG A 278 18.00 -4.74 31.04
CA ARG A 278 19.26 -5.32 30.60
C ARG A 278 18.98 -6.66 29.90
N LEU A 279 19.76 -6.96 28.87
CA LEU A 279 19.74 -8.25 28.20
C LEU A 279 21.00 -9.05 28.56
N PRO A 280 20.87 -10.33 28.94
CA PRO A 280 22.00 -11.25 29.03
C PRO A 280 22.67 -11.43 27.66
N GLU A 281 23.96 -11.75 27.66
CA GLU A 281 24.79 -11.81 26.45
C GLU A 281 24.20 -12.76 25.39
N ALA A 282 23.71 -13.93 25.80
CA ALA A 282 23.08 -14.89 24.88
C ALA A 282 21.82 -14.34 24.20
N ALA A 283 21.01 -13.56 24.92
CA ALA A 283 19.83 -12.89 24.36
C ALA A 283 20.23 -11.72 23.44
N ARG A 284 21.27 -10.95 23.82
CA ARG A 284 21.83 -9.86 23.01
C ARG A 284 22.29 -10.36 21.65
N GLU A 285 23.07 -11.44 21.61
CA GLU A 285 23.51 -12.06 20.36
C GLU A 285 22.32 -12.47 19.47
N GLY A 286 21.24 -12.99 20.07
CA GLY A 286 20.02 -13.34 19.36
C GLY A 286 19.34 -12.13 18.73
N VAL A 287 19.26 -11.01 19.46
CA VAL A 287 18.71 -9.73 18.96
C VAL A 287 19.57 -9.17 17.83
N ASP A 288 20.90 -9.20 17.97
CA ASP A 288 21.83 -8.68 16.97
C ASP A 288 21.83 -9.51 15.67
N ARG A 289 21.48 -10.80 15.76
CA ARG A 289 21.32 -11.70 14.61
C ARG A 289 19.95 -11.68 13.95
N LEU A 290 19.02 -10.84 14.43
CA LEU A 290 17.71 -10.70 13.77
C LEU A 290 17.88 -10.27 12.30
N PRO A 291 17.01 -10.75 11.39
CA PRO A 291 17.03 -10.31 9.99
C PRO A 291 16.88 -8.79 9.87
N GLU A 292 17.51 -8.20 8.86
CA GLU A 292 17.51 -6.74 8.66
C GLU A 292 16.10 -6.16 8.52
N ASP A 293 15.16 -6.87 7.89
CA ASP A 293 13.77 -6.44 7.81
C ASP A 293 13.11 -6.39 9.21
N VAL A 294 13.40 -7.35 10.08
CA VAL A 294 12.87 -7.37 11.46
C VAL A 294 13.48 -6.24 12.29
N LYS A 295 14.79 -6.01 12.18
CA LYS A 295 15.46 -4.87 12.84
C LYS A 295 14.88 -3.53 12.38
N ARG A 296 14.70 -3.37 11.08
CA ARG A 296 14.08 -2.19 10.48
C ARG A 296 12.65 -1.99 10.98
N TRP A 297 11.86 -3.07 11.10
CA TRP A 297 10.54 -2.98 11.70
C TRP A 297 10.60 -2.52 13.16
N LEU A 298 11.52 -3.07 13.96
CA LEU A 298 11.72 -2.66 15.35
C LEU A 298 12.10 -1.18 15.46
N GLU A 299 12.90 -0.65 14.54
CA GLU A 299 13.25 0.77 14.47
C GLU A 299 12.08 1.67 14.11
N MET A 300 11.27 1.26 13.12
CA MET A 300 10.19 2.10 12.61
C MET A 300 8.91 2.02 13.44
N TYR A 301 8.58 0.84 13.96
CA TYR A 301 7.22 0.49 14.39
C TYR A 301 7.15 -0.23 15.75
N ALA A 302 8.25 -0.40 16.49
CA ALA A 302 8.19 -1.05 17.81
C ALA A 302 7.27 -0.32 18.81
N ALA A 303 7.06 0.99 18.67
CA ALA A 303 6.15 1.76 19.53
C ALA A 303 4.68 1.67 19.08
N SER A 304 4.41 1.30 17.82
CA SER A 304 3.07 1.29 17.23
C SER A 304 2.04 0.47 18.04
N PRO A 305 2.37 -0.70 18.64
CA PRO A 305 1.43 -1.43 19.50
C PRO A 305 1.01 -0.65 20.76
N LEU A 306 1.91 0.11 21.38
CA LEU A 306 1.60 0.99 22.52
C LEU A 306 0.69 2.15 22.10
N GLU A 307 0.96 2.69 20.91
CA GLU A 307 0.25 3.85 20.36
C GLU A 307 -1.11 3.51 19.76
N SER A 308 -1.35 2.24 19.38
CA SER A 308 -2.54 1.77 18.66
C SER A 308 -3.89 2.17 19.28
N ARG A 309 -3.93 2.38 20.60
CA ARG A 309 -5.12 2.84 21.34
C ARG A 309 -5.38 4.33 21.20
N PHE A 310 -4.33 5.14 21.04
CA PHE A 310 -4.41 6.59 20.83
C PHE A 310 -4.51 6.89 19.32
N HIS A 311 -3.74 6.16 18.52
CA HIS A 311 -3.61 6.28 17.08
C HIS A 311 -3.79 4.90 16.42
N PRO A 312 -5.01 4.55 16.01
CA PRO A 312 -5.29 3.27 15.36
C PRO A 312 -4.36 3.00 14.17
N ASN A 313 -3.63 1.90 14.22
CA ASN A 313 -2.71 1.44 13.18
C ASN A 313 -2.74 -0.11 13.11
N LYS A 314 -2.04 -0.68 12.13
CA LYS A 314 -1.85 -2.14 11.98
C LYS A 314 -0.41 -2.46 11.59
N ASP A 315 0.56 -1.79 12.18
CA ASP A 315 1.95 -1.84 11.73
C ASP A 315 2.61 -3.21 12.00
N GLU A 316 2.07 -4.00 12.92
CA GLU A 316 2.43 -5.40 13.14
C GLU A 316 2.28 -6.27 11.90
N LEU A 317 1.47 -5.84 10.91
CA LEU A 317 1.36 -6.51 9.62
C LEU A 317 2.69 -6.60 8.88
N TRP A 318 3.51 -5.56 8.99
CA TRP A 318 4.79 -5.49 8.29
C TRP A 318 5.84 -6.39 8.96
N LEU A 319 5.72 -6.61 10.27
CA LEU A 319 6.50 -7.65 10.96
C LEU A 319 6.08 -9.03 10.47
N HIS A 320 4.78 -9.34 10.46
CA HIS A 320 4.29 -10.63 9.98
C HIS A 320 4.73 -10.86 8.52
N TRP A 321 4.59 -9.85 7.66
CA TRP A 321 5.05 -9.89 6.27
C TRP A 321 6.52 -10.28 6.13
N SER A 322 7.38 -9.75 7.01
CA SER A 322 8.84 -9.98 7.01
C SER A 322 9.22 -11.36 7.52
N LEU A 323 8.35 -12.01 8.29
CA LEU A 323 8.53 -13.39 8.78
C LEU A 323 8.06 -14.45 7.80
N LEU A 324 7.36 -14.06 6.72
CA LEU A 324 6.80 -14.98 5.73
C LEU A 324 7.70 -15.11 4.49
N ASP A 325 7.95 -16.36 4.09
CA ASP A 325 8.79 -16.68 2.94
C ASP A 325 8.03 -16.65 1.60
N SER A 326 6.70 -16.87 1.61
CA SER A 326 5.90 -17.00 0.37
C SER A 326 5.02 -15.78 0.08
N SER A 327 4.96 -15.36 -1.19
CA SER A 327 4.05 -14.30 -1.66
C SER A 327 2.57 -14.66 -1.47
N GLY A 328 2.24 -15.96 -1.53
CA GLY A 328 0.89 -16.46 -1.26
C GLY A 328 0.46 -16.24 0.19
N ALA A 329 1.32 -16.62 1.15
CA ALA A 329 1.06 -16.41 2.58
C ALA A 329 0.96 -14.92 2.92
N ARG A 330 1.85 -14.09 2.35
CA ARG A 330 1.81 -12.63 2.52
C ARG A 330 0.45 -12.04 2.11
N MET A 331 -0.10 -12.47 0.99
CA MET A 331 -1.41 -12.01 0.53
C MET A 331 -2.56 -12.54 1.39
N ALA A 332 -2.48 -13.79 1.86
CA ALA A 332 -3.48 -14.39 2.74
C ALA A 332 -3.57 -13.63 4.08
N VAL A 333 -2.43 -13.34 4.71
CA VAL A 333 -2.36 -12.54 5.94
C VAL A 333 -2.88 -11.13 5.72
N LEU A 334 -2.48 -10.47 4.63
CA LEU A 334 -2.95 -9.12 4.29
C LEU A 334 -4.48 -9.08 4.16
N ARG A 335 -5.05 -10.03 3.40
CA ARG A 335 -6.51 -10.15 3.21
C ARG A 335 -7.22 -10.36 4.53
N ARG A 336 -6.79 -11.34 5.33
CA ARG A 336 -7.38 -11.70 6.63
C ARG A 336 -7.39 -10.53 7.62
N ARG A 337 -6.36 -9.68 7.57
CA ARG A 337 -6.18 -8.59 8.54
C ARG A 337 -6.82 -7.28 8.09
N LEU A 338 -6.85 -6.99 6.80
CA LEU A 338 -7.46 -5.76 6.27
C LEU A 338 -8.97 -5.90 6.05
N LEU A 339 -9.43 -7.09 5.63
CA LEU A 339 -10.83 -7.37 5.43
C LEU A 339 -11.37 -8.18 6.62
N PRO A 340 -12.29 -7.64 7.43
CA PRO A 340 -12.92 -8.41 8.48
C PRO A 340 -13.80 -9.49 7.84
N GLU A 341 -13.27 -10.72 7.70
CA GLU A 341 -14.03 -11.84 7.13
C GLU A 341 -15.20 -12.29 8.04
N ARG A 342 -15.22 -11.86 9.32
CA ARG A 342 -16.21 -12.28 10.31
C ARG A 342 -16.56 -11.17 11.30
N LEU A 343 -17.85 -11.06 11.61
CA LEU A 343 -18.36 -10.15 12.63
C LEU A 343 -17.83 -10.53 14.03
N PRO A 344 -17.57 -9.56 14.92
CA PRO A 344 -17.25 -9.85 16.31
C PRO A 344 -18.35 -10.70 16.97
N GLY A 345 -17.98 -11.58 17.91
CA GLY A 345 -18.95 -12.25 18.76
C GLY A 345 -19.58 -11.29 19.77
N PRO A 346 -20.77 -11.59 20.32
CA PRO A 346 -21.38 -10.79 21.38
C PRO A 346 -20.51 -10.78 22.65
N VAL A 347 -20.36 -9.61 23.26
CA VAL A 347 -19.61 -9.37 24.52
C VAL A 347 -20.47 -9.67 25.76
N GLU A 348 -21.70 -10.19 25.56
CA GLU A 348 -22.71 -10.40 26.60
C GLU A 348 -22.23 -11.28 27.73
N ALA A 349 -22.52 -10.88 28.98
CA ALA A 349 -23.02 -11.69 30.11
C ALA A 349 -22.66 -13.18 30.05
N VAL A 350 -21.39 -13.46 29.78
CA VAL A 350 -20.90 -14.80 29.46
C VAL A 350 -21.10 -15.69 30.68
N HIS A 351 -20.96 -15.07 31.85
CA HIS A 351 -21.11 -15.70 33.15
C HIS A 351 -22.56 -15.75 33.65
N VAL A 352 -23.57 -15.28 32.90
CA VAL A 352 -24.99 -15.34 33.33
C VAL A 352 -25.68 -16.60 32.76
N PRO A 353 -26.25 -17.48 33.61
CA PRO A 353 -27.01 -18.65 33.17
C PRO A 353 -28.20 -18.29 32.26
N GLU A 354 -28.51 -19.14 31.27
CA GLU A 354 -29.62 -18.89 30.33
C GLU A 354 -30.97 -18.70 31.04
N LYS A 355 -31.19 -19.42 32.15
CA LYS A 355 -32.41 -19.34 32.99
C LYS A 355 -32.60 -17.98 33.67
N GLN A 356 -31.55 -17.18 33.82
CA GLN A 356 -31.58 -15.86 34.48
C GLN A 356 -31.58 -14.68 33.48
N ARG A 357 -31.64 -14.95 32.16
CA ARG A 357 -31.65 -13.92 31.11
C ARG A 357 -33.04 -13.32 30.92
N THR A 358 -33.37 -12.27 31.68
CA THR A 358 -34.57 -11.43 31.49
C THR A 358 -34.54 -10.68 30.15
N LEU A 359 -35.72 -10.23 29.68
CA LEU A 359 -35.88 -9.44 28.43
C LEU A 359 -35.00 -8.18 28.41
N ARG A 360 -34.90 -7.50 29.56
CA ARG A 360 -34.03 -6.33 29.74
C ARG A 360 -32.57 -6.64 29.49
N ILE A 361 -32.05 -7.75 30.02
CA ILE A 361 -30.66 -8.18 29.83
C ILE A 361 -30.37 -8.48 28.36
N ARG A 362 -31.34 -9.05 27.63
CA ARG A 362 -31.22 -9.32 26.19
C ARG A 362 -31.18 -8.01 25.36
N LEU A 363 -31.97 -7.01 25.73
CA LEU A 363 -31.97 -5.70 25.07
C LEU A 363 -30.68 -4.92 25.35
N GLU A 364 -30.24 -4.87 26.61
CA GLU A 364 -28.97 -4.28 27.02
C GLU A 364 -27.79 -4.95 26.31
N GLY A 365 -27.80 -6.29 26.20
CA GLY A 365 -26.78 -7.06 25.48
C GLY A 365 -26.73 -6.76 23.98
N ARG A 366 -27.89 -6.63 23.32
CA ARG A 366 -27.96 -6.21 21.91
C ARG A 366 -27.44 -4.81 21.69
N TRP A 367 -27.79 -3.87 22.58
CA TRP A 367 -27.29 -2.50 22.53
C TRP A 367 -25.76 -2.44 22.71
N GLN A 368 -25.24 -3.12 23.72
CA GLN A 368 -23.79 -3.21 23.96
C GLN A 368 -23.05 -3.85 22.78
N PHE A 369 -23.63 -4.89 22.17
CA PHE A 369 -23.08 -5.49 20.96
C PHE A 369 -23.06 -4.50 19.79
N PHE A 370 -24.14 -3.77 19.57
CA PHE A 370 -24.22 -2.74 18.53
C PHE A 370 -23.17 -1.65 18.74
N VAL A 371 -23.02 -1.15 19.97
CA VAL A 371 -22.00 -0.17 20.34
C VAL A 371 -20.59 -0.73 20.11
N TYR A 372 -20.32 -1.96 20.53
CA TYR A 372 -19.04 -2.63 20.34
C TYR A 372 -18.70 -2.85 18.85
N ALA A 373 -19.67 -3.35 18.07
CA ALA A 373 -19.51 -3.57 16.63
C ALA A 373 -19.27 -2.25 15.89
N SER A 374 -20.01 -1.19 16.23
CA SER A 374 -19.84 0.15 15.66
C SER A 374 -18.48 0.75 16.01
N SER A 375 -18.06 0.63 17.29
CA SER A 375 -16.73 1.05 17.74
C SER A 375 -15.60 0.30 17.01
N ARG A 376 -15.77 -1.01 16.79
CA ARG A 376 -14.81 -1.84 16.03
C ARG A 376 -14.73 -1.42 14.56
N ALA A 377 -15.89 -1.19 13.93
CA ALA A 377 -15.95 -0.71 12.56
C ALA A 377 -15.24 0.63 12.40
N LEU A 378 -15.54 1.60 13.29
CA LEU A 378 -14.90 2.92 13.30
C LEU A 378 -13.39 2.82 13.56
N HIS A 379 -12.96 1.94 14.46
CA HIS A 379 -11.54 1.71 14.71
C HIS A 379 -10.83 1.15 13.47
N HIS A 380 -11.42 0.15 12.80
CA HIS A 380 -10.85 -0.44 11.59
C HIS A 380 -10.81 0.57 10.42
N THR A 381 -11.85 1.38 10.22
CA THR A 381 -11.85 2.42 9.16
C THR A 381 -10.82 3.50 9.42
N ARG A 382 -10.65 3.94 10.69
CA ARG A 382 -9.60 4.91 11.07
C ARG A 382 -8.19 4.35 10.94
N ALA A 383 -8.00 3.05 11.14
CA ALA A 383 -6.70 2.41 11.01
C ALA A 383 -6.23 2.25 9.55
N LEU A 384 -7.15 2.20 8.57
CA LEU A 384 -6.81 1.94 7.16
C LEU A 384 -5.89 3.02 6.55
N PRO A 385 -6.17 4.33 6.65
CA PRO A 385 -5.27 5.36 6.13
C PRO A 385 -3.89 5.35 6.80
N ALA A 386 -3.85 5.17 8.13
CA ALA A 386 -2.60 5.06 8.87
C ALA A 386 -1.78 3.83 8.43
N THR A 387 -2.45 2.70 8.23
CA THR A 387 -1.83 1.46 7.73
C THR A 387 -1.35 1.61 6.28
N ALA A 388 -2.10 2.31 5.42
CA ALA A 388 -1.68 2.59 4.05
C ALA A 388 -0.47 3.51 4.01
N TRP A 389 -0.43 4.52 4.89
CA TRP A 389 0.73 5.39 5.04
C TRP A 389 1.95 4.64 5.59
N SER A 390 1.76 3.77 6.59
CA SER A 390 2.85 2.94 7.11
C SER A 390 3.32 1.91 6.08
N ALA A 391 2.42 1.36 5.24
CA ALA A 391 2.78 0.56 4.07
C ALA A 391 3.65 1.38 3.10
N ALA A 392 3.23 2.59 2.77
CA ALA A 392 3.97 3.48 1.87
C ALA A 392 5.34 3.84 2.44
N ARG A 393 5.50 4.02 3.75
CA ARG A 393 6.81 4.23 4.39
C ARG A 393 7.65 2.95 4.45
N TRP A 394 7.02 1.82 4.77
CA TRP A 394 7.65 0.51 4.87
C TRP A 394 8.22 0.07 3.51
N PHE A 395 7.37 0.04 2.48
CA PHE A 395 7.76 -0.28 1.12
C PHE A 395 8.51 0.87 0.46
N GLY A 396 8.13 2.13 0.68
CA GLY A 396 8.81 3.30 0.10
C GLY A 396 10.27 3.43 0.52
N GLY A 397 10.60 3.14 1.78
CA GLY A 397 11.99 3.05 2.24
C GLY A 397 12.73 1.80 1.72
N GLY A 398 12.01 0.74 1.32
CA GLY A 398 12.59 -0.48 0.72
C GLY A 398 12.72 -0.45 -0.81
N ILE A 399 11.98 0.45 -1.47
CA ILE A 399 12.00 0.68 -2.93
C ILE A 399 13.25 1.49 -3.35
N GLY A 400 13.94 2.11 -2.38
CA GLY A 400 15.15 2.91 -2.59
C GLY A 400 14.92 4.25 -3.29
N LEU A 401 13.67 4.64 -3.58
CA LEU A 401 13.33 5.92 -4.22
C LEU A 401 13.25 7.02 -3.15
N GLY A 402 14.14 8.01 -3.22
CA GLY A 402 14.26 9.08 -2.22
C GLY A 402 13.14 10.12 -2.29
N ALA A 403 13.07 11.01 -1.28
CA ALA A 403 12.05 12.08 -1.21
C ALA A 403 12.04 13.00 -2.45
N GLN A 404 13.19 13.20 -3.09
CA GLN A 404 13.32 14.01 -4.31
C GLN A 404 12.59 13.38 -5.51
N TYR A 405 12.64 12.05 -5.64
CA TYR A 405 11.88 11.32 -6.65
C TYR A 405 10.38 11.48 -6.43
N TRP A 406 9.90 11.35 -5.20
CA TRP A 406 8.46 11.50 -4.92
C TRP A 406 7.95 12.92 -5.16
N ARG A 407 8.73 13.95 -4.82
CA ARG A 407 8.39 15.34 -5.16
C ARG A 407 8.28 15.55 -6.67
N PHE A 408 9.22 14.99 -7.43
CA PHE A 408 9.17 14.98 -8.89
C PHE A 408 7.94 14.24 -9.42
N PHE A 409 7.66 13.04 -8.90
CA PHE A 409 6.52 12.21 -9.29
C PHE A 409 5.17 12.92 -9.09
N PHE A 410 4.99 13.63 -7.97
CA PHE A 410 3.78 14.44 -7.77
C PHE A 410 3.74 15.68 -8.66
N ALA A 411 4.88 16.34 -8.89
CA ALA A 411 4.95 17.48 -9.79
C ALA A 411 4.60 17.11 -11.24
N GLU A 412 5.19 16.03 -11.74
CA GLU A 412 4.79 15.36 -12.99
C GLU A 412 3.29 15.12 -13.01
N GLY A 413 2.76 14.51 -11.95
CA GLY A 413 1.35 14.15 -11.92
C GLY A 413 0.41 15.35 -12.05
N PHE A 414 0.73 16.47 -11.38
CA PHE A 414 -0.02 17.72 -11.51
C PHE A 414 0.14 18.36 -12.89
N PHE A 415 1.34 18.32 -13.47
CA PHE A 415 1.61 18.85 -14.81
C PHE A 415 0.80 18.10 -15.86
N ASP A 416 0.91 16.76 -15.88
CA ASP A 416 0.21 15.92 -16.83
C ASP A 416 -1.31 16.03 -16.66
N PHE A 417 -1.82 16.05 -15.42
CA PHE A 417 -3.25 16.20 -15.16
C PHE A 417 -3.79 17.56 -15.66
N GLY A 418 -3.08 18.65 -15.37
CA GLY A 418 -3.46 19.99 -15.82
C GLY A 418 -3.43 20.13 -17.34
N MET A 419 -2.37 19.64 -17.98
CA MET A 419 -2.23 19.66 -19.44
C MET A 419 -3.25 18.75 -20.13
N PHE A 420 -3.58 17.59 -19.55
CA PHE A 420 -4.61 16.71 -20.07
C PHE A 420 -5.98 17.40 -20.10
N ILE A 421 -6.36 18.05 -18.99
CA ILE A 421 -7.60 18.85 -18.93
C ILE A 421 -7.60 19.92 -20.01
N PHE A 422 -6.50 20.67 -20.13
CA PHE A 422 -6.38 21.75 -21.08
C PHE A 422 -6.53 21.25 -22.52
N VAL A 423 -5.72 20.30 -22.96
CA VAL A 423 -5.74 19.78 -24.34
C VAL A 423 -7.09 19.15 -24.69
N PHE A 424 -7.68 18.41 -23.76
CA PHE A 424 -8.99 17.77 -23.97
C PHE A 424 -10.10 18.81 -24.22
N LEU A 425 -10.16 19.87 -23.41
CA LEU A 425 -11.21 20.89 -23.49
C LEU A 425 -10.93 21.95 -24.56
N TYR A 426 -9.68 22.22 -24.90
CA TYR A 426 -9.30 23.35 -25.74
C TYR A 426 -9.87 23.23 -27.16
N ASN A 427 -9.87 22.03 -27.76
CA ASN A 427 -10.47 21.87 -29.10
C ASN A 427 -11.97 22.13 -29.07
N LEU A 428 -12.67 21.70 -28.00
CA LEU A 428 -14.09 21.96 -27.83
C LEU A 428 -14.36 23.45 -27.57
N TYR A 429 -13.48 24.13 -26.83
CA TYR A 429 -13.52 25.56 -26.64
C TYR A 429 -13.36 26.33 -27.97
N LEU A 430 -12.44 25.91 -28.85
CA LEU A 430 -12.31 26.50 -30.19
C LEU A 430 -13.58 26.34 -31.03
N LEU A 431 -14.30 25.22 -30.91
CA LEU A 431 -15.61 25.07 -31.55
C LEU A 431 -16.65 26.06 -30.99
N GLN A 432 -16.65 26.30 -29.68
CA GLN A 432 -17.53 27.28 -29.05
C GLN A 432 -17.22 28.71 -29.48
N LEU A 433 -15.96 29.01 -29.82
CA LEU A 433 -15.54 30.28 -30.44
C LEU A 433 -15.96 30.40 -31.92
N GLY A 434 -16.49 29.33 -32.52
CA GLY A 434 -16.94 29.30 -33.92
C GLY A 434 -15.90 28.79 -34.92
N PHE A 435 -14.73 28.33 -34.46
CA PHE A 435 -13.74 27.71 -35.34
C PHE A 435 -14.18 26.30 -35.76
N ARG A 436 -13.69 25.86 -36.93
CA ARG A 436 -13.98 24.54 -37.51
C ARG A 436 -12.74 23.65 -37.49
N GLU A 437 -12.90 22.40 -37.92
CA GLU A 437 -11.86 21.37 -37.96
C GLU A 437 -10.61 21.82 -38.73
N ASN A 438 -10.76 22.61 -39.79
CA ASN A 438 -9.64 23.15 -40.55
C ASN A 438 -8.68 23.99 -39.69
N PHE A 439 -9.21 24.83 -38.81
CA PHE A 439 -8.40 25.66 -37.93
C PHE A 439 -7.82 24.86 -36.76
N ILE A 440 -8.58 23.91 -36.20
CA ILE A 440 -8.08 23.00 -35.16
C ILE A 440 -6.90 22.16 -35.69
N GLY A 441 -7.00 21.67 -36.93
CA GLY A 441 -5.91 20.97 -37.62
C GLY A 441 -4.68 21.84 -37.81
N LEU A 442 -4.86 23.10 -38.21
CA LEU A 442 -3.77 24.06 -38.35
C LEU A 442 -3.10 24.37 -36.99
N ILE A 443 -3.88 24.56 -35.92
CA ILE A 443 -3.37 24.75 -34.56
C ILE A 443 -2.53 23.55 -34.11
N SER A 444 -3.04 22.33 -34.32
CA SER A 444 -2.31 21.10 -33.97
C SER A 444 -1.00 20.97 -34.78
N GLY A 445 -1.04 21.26 -36.07
CA GLY A 445 0.14 21.24 -36.95
C GLY A 445 1.20 22.26 -36.53
N VAL A 446 0.79 23.52 -36.29
CA VAL A 446 1.69 24.60 -35.85
C VAL A 446 2.26 24.33 -34.45
N MET A 447 1.45 23.80 -33.53
CA MET A 447 1.93 23.38 -32.21
C MET A 447 2.98 22.26 -32.33
N THR A 448 2.74 21.27 -33.18
CA THR A 448 3.70 20.18 -33.42
C THR A 448 4.99 20.69 -34.05
N ALA A 449 4.91 21.62 -35.01
CA ALA A 449 6.09 22.29 -35.57
C ALA A 449 6.88 23.06 -34.50
N GLY A 450 6.17 23.75 -33.60
CA GLY A 450 6.76 24.38 -32.41
C GLY A 450 7.48 23.37 -31.52
N SER A 451 6.88 22.20 -31.28
CA SER A 451 7.50 21.13 -30.47
C SER A 451 8.77 20.55 -31.11
N VAL A 452 8.82 20.44 -32.44
CA VAL A 452 10.04 20.00 -33.15
C VAL A 452 11.18 20.98 -32.89
N VAL A 453 10.95 22.28 -33.09
CA VAL A 453 11.95 23.33 -32.81
C VAL A 453 12.30 23.35 -31.32
N GLY A 454 11.28 23.28 -30.48
CA GLY A 454 11.43 23.30 -29.03
C GLY A 454 12.25 22.13 -28.48
N SER A 455 12.18 20.93 -29.08
CA SER A 455 12.96 19.79 -28.62
C SER A 455 14.48 20.01 -28.76
N LEU A 456 14.90 20.71 -29.82
CA LEU A 456 16.30 21.13 -30.02
C LEU A 456 16.70 22.21 -29.02
N VAL A 457 15.83 23.21 -28.84
CA VAL A 457 16.05 24.30 -27.86
C VAL A 457 16.11 23.74 -26.44
N ALA A 458 15.28 22.76 -26.11
CA ALA A 458 15.23 22.09 -24.81
C ALA A 458 16.55 21.37 -24.52
N ALA A 459 17.09 20.62 -25.49
CA ALA A 459 18.37 19.95 -25.33
C ALA A 459 19.51 20.95 -25.04
N LEU A 460 19.58 22.06 -25.78
CA LEU A 460 20.55 23.13 -25.55
C LEU A 460 20.35 23.84 -24.21
N ALA A 461 19.09 24.11 -23.84
CA ALA A 461 18.74 24.76 -22.58
C ALA A 461 19.07 23.88 -21.36
N ILE A 462 18.83 22.58 -21.43
CA ILE A 462 19.23 21.62 -20.38
C ILE A 462 20.75 21.60 -20.21
N GLN A 463 21.51 21.64 -21.31
CA GLN A 463 22.97 21.70 -21.25
C GLN A 463 23.48 23.01 -20.64
N ARG A 464 22.89 24.15 -21.02
CA ARG A 464 23.36 25.48 -20.60
C ARG A 464 22.89 25.90 -19.21
N PHE A 465 21.63 25.66 -18.88
CA PHE A 465 20.98 26.15 -17.66
C PHE A 465 20.74 25.06 -16.61
N GLY A 466 20.96 23.79 -16.97
CA GLY A 466 20.70 22.63 -16.12
C GLY A 466 19.24 22.19 -16.13
N LEU A 467 19.01 20.91 -15.85
CA LEU A 467 17.71 20.26 -15.98
C LEU A 467 16.61 20.90 -15.12
N ARG A 468 16.90 21.18 -13.84
CA ARG A 468 15.93 21.77 -12.90
C ARG A 468 15.41 23.14 -13.36
N ARG A 469 16.31 24.04 -13.77
CA ARG A 469 15.92 25.40 -14.17
C ARG A 469 15.11 25.38 -15.46
N THR A 470 15.53 24.56 -16.42
CA THR A 470 14.83 24.42 -17.70
C THR A 470 13.42 23.84 -17.52
N LEU A 471 13.24 22.85 -16.63
CA LEU A 471 11.90 22.32 -16.28
C LEU A 471 11.01 23.36 -15.59
N LEU A 472 11.52 24.10 -14.60
CA LEU A 472 10.74 25.16 -13.93
C LEU A 472 10.28 26.24 -14.89
N ILE A 473 11.18 26.71 -15.77
CA ILE A 473 10.86 27.72 -16.79
C ILE A 473 9.83 27.16 -17.77
N SER A 474 9.99 25.90 -18.23
CA SER A 474 9.02 25.26 -19.12
C SER A 474 7.64 25.15 -18.50
N PHE A 475 7.53 24.74 -17.23
CA PHE A 475 6.24 24.64 -16.54
C PHE A 475 5.57 26.01 -16.43
N GLY A 476 6.32 27.04 -16.01
CA GLY A 476 5.82 28.41 -15.91
C GLY A 476 5.36 28.99 -17.25
N LEU A 477 6.17 28.82 -18.30
CA LEU A 477 5.81 29.29 -19.64
C LEU A 477 4.62 28.52 -20.22
N THR A 478 4.55 27.21 -20.03
CA THR A 478 3.45 26.38 -20.52
C THR A 478 2.13 26.73 -19.83
N ALA A 479 2.14 26.96 -18.52
CA ALA A 479 0.97 27.45 -17.78
C ALA A 479 0.53 28.84 -18.28
N SER A 480 1.48 29.76 -18.43
CA SER A 480 1.19 31.14 -18.86
C SER A 480 0.65 31.19 -20.29
N LEU A 481 1.28 30.48 -21.23
CA LEU A 481 0.83 30.40 -22.62
C LEU A 481 -0.53 29.72 -22.73
N SER A 482 -0.79 28.67 -21.95
CA SER A 482 -2.10 28.02 -21.88
C SER A 482 -3.18 28.97 -21.36
N ALA A 483 -2.89 29.76 -20.33
CA ALA A 483 -3.80 30.78 -19.82
C ALA A 483 -4.08 31.87 -20.87
N PHE A 484 -3.06 32.38 -21.58
CA PHE A 484 -3.26 33.34 -22.67
C PHE A 484 -4.12 32.76 -23.80
N ARG A 485 -3.90 31.49 -24.16
CA ARG A 485 -4.72 30.78 -25.17
C ARG A 485 -6.19 30.67 -24.77
N ALA A 486 -6.51 30.61 -23.48
CA ALA A 486 -7.90 30.58 -23.02
C ALA A 486 -8.65 31.92 -23.25
N TYR A 487 -7.93 33.03 -23.38
CA TYR A 487 -8.51 34.36 -23.63
C TYR A 487 -8.36 34.85 -25.07
N ALA A 488 -7.35 34.38 -25.79
CA ALA A 488 -7.16 34.68 -27.21
C ALA A 488 -8.38 34.24 -28.04
N THR A 489 -8.82 35.11 -28.95
CA THR A 489 -9.96 34.86 -29.84
C THR A 489 -9.62 35.06 -31.32
N PHE A 490 -8.49 35.72 -31.61
CA PHE A 490 -8.07 36.03 -32.98
C PHE A 490 -7.19 34.93 -33.58
N ALA A 491 -7.43 34.55 -34.84
CA ALA A 491 -6.79 33.38 -35.45
C ALA A 491 -5.24 33.45 -35.53
N PRO A 492 -4.61 34.54 -36.02
CA PRO A 492 -3.15 34.69 -35.99
C PRO A 492 -2.54 34.61 -34.59
N GLU A 493 -3.20 35.19 -33.58
CA GLU A 493 -2.78 35.14 -32.19
C GLU A 493 -2.77 33.70 -31.66
N LEU A 494 -3.87 32.96 -31.91
CA LEU A 494 -4.00 31.56 -31.52
C LEU A 494 -2.94 30.67 -32.17
N LEU A 495 -2.54 30.96 -33.41
CA LEU A 495 -1.46 30.25 -34.11
C LEU A 495 -0.09 30.58 -33.52
N GLY A 496 0.22 31.85 -33.27
CA GLY A 496 1.46 32.27 -32.62
C GLY A 496 1.61 31.64 -31.22
N LEU A 497 0.54 31.66 -30.43
CA LEU A 497 0.49 31.00 -29.13
C LEU A 497 0.57 29.48 -29.23
N ALA A 498 0.09 28.86 -30.32
CA ALA A 498 0.20 27.41 -30.54
C ALA A 498 1.65 27.01 -30.77
N PHE A 499 2.34 27.76 -31.61
CA PHE A 499 3.77 27.55 -31.86
C PHE A 499 4.59 27.70 -30.58
N ALA A 500 4.35 28.78 -29.83
CA ALA A 500 5.03 29.03 -28.56
C ALA A 500 4.74 27.93 -27.52
N ALA A 501 3.49 27.48 -27.39
CA ALA A 501 3.11 26.41 -26.48
C ALA A 501 3.74 25.06 -26.86
N GLY A 502 3.84 24.75 -28.16
CA GLY A 502 4.58 23.60 -28.65
C GLY A 502 6.06 23.66 -28.28
N LEU A 503 6.68 24.83 -28.50
CA LEU A 503 8.08 25.07 -28.17
C LEU A 503 8.36 24.81 -26.69
N THR A 504 7.52 25.30 -25.77
CA THR A 504 7.75 25.15 -24.33
C THR A 504 7.39 23.77 -23.80
N SER A 505 6.30 23.17 -24.29
CA SER A 505 5.83 21.85 -23.84
C SER A 505 6.75 20.71 -24.24
N SER A 506 7.48 20.85 -25.36
CA SER A 506 8.48 19.86 -25.80
C SER A 506 9.65 19.63 -24.83
N VAL A 507 9.89 20.58 -23.92
CA VAL A 507 10.91 20.43 -22.86
C VAL A 507 10.57 19.26 -21.95
N TRP A 508 9.30 19.04 -21.63
CA TRP A 508 8.84 17.98 -20.73
C TRP A 508 9.27 16.57 -21.19
N PRO A 509 8.89 16.09 -22.40
CA PRO A 509 9.30 14.77 -22.85
C PRO A 509 10.81 14.62 -23.05
N VAL A 510 11.52 15.70 -23.39
CA VAL A 510 12.99 15.69 -23.53
C VAL A 510 13.68 15.56 -22.16
N ALA A 511 13.14 16.21 -21.13
CA ALA A 511 13.68 16.24 -19.78
C ALA A 511 13.25 15.04 -18.92
N PHE A 512 12.15 14.38 -19.25
CA PHE A 512 11.54 13.29 -18.49
C PHE A 512 12.52 12.16 -18.14
N SER A 513 13.15 11.58 -19.15
CA SER A 513 14.10 10.47 -18.96
C SER A 513 15.36 10.88 -18.18
N PRO A 514 16.04 11.99 -18.52
CA PRO A 514 17.12 12.53 -17.70
C PRO A 514 16.72 12.82 -16.24
N ALA A 515 15.50 13.31 -15.98
CA ALA A 515 15.05 13.64 -14.64
C ALA A 515 14.91 12.40 -13.75
N ILE A 516 14.27 11.35 -14.27
CA ILE A 516 14.17 10.08 -13.55
C ILE A 516 15.56 9.47 -13.33
N ALA A 517 16.43 9.50 -14.35
CA ALA A 517 17.78 8.98 -14.22
C ALA A 517 18.62 9.72 -13.15
N HIS A 518 18.39 11.01 -12.95
CA HIS A 518 19.06 11.82 -11.93
C HIS A 518 18.54 11.54 -10.51
N LEU A 519 17.25 11.23 -10.39
CA LEU A 519 16.57 11.01 -9.11
C LEU A 519 16.60 9.55 -8.64
N THR A 520 17.20 8.65 -9.43
CA THR A 520 17.24 7.21 -9.18
C THR A 520 18.63 6.62 -9.40
N ASN A 521 18.89 5.47 -8.76
CA ASN A 521 20.13 4.73 -8.85
C ASN A 521 20.00 3.55 -9.83
N ASN A 522 21.11 2.93 -10.23
CA ASN A 522 21.10 1.80 -11.19
C ASN A 522 20.15 0.65 -10.77
N LYS A 523 19.96 0.42 -9.47
CA LYS A 523 19.11 -0.66 -8.95
C LYS A 523 17.60 -0.38 -9.06
N ASN A 524 17.18 0.88 -8.94
CA ASN A 524 15.76 1.24 -8.87
C ASN A 524 15.28 2.17 -10.00
N ARG A 525 16.18 2.54 -10.92
CA ARG A 525 15.85 3.35 -12.09
C ARG A 525 14.72 2.76 -12.92
N ALA A 526 14.77 1.46 -13.22
CA ALA A 526 13.72 0.77 -13.96
C ALA A 526 12.35 0.88 -13.26
N LEU A 527 12.33 0.76 -11.93
CA LEU A 527 11.11 0.92 -11.14
C LEU A 527 10.60 2.37 -11.18
N GLY A 528 11.49 3.36 -11.07
CA GLY A 528 11.11 4.78 -11.18
C GLY A 528 10.53 5.14 -12.56
N PHE A 529 11.14 4.63 -13.63
CA PHE A 529 10.61 4.79 -15.00
C PHE A 529 9.23 4.16 -15.16
N SER A 530 9.08 2.91 -14.72
CA SER A 530 7.81 2.19 -14.82
C SER A 530 6.71 2.86 -14.01
N LEU A 531 7.00 3.31 -12.79
CA LEU A 531 6.04 3.97 -11.91
C LEU A 531 5.56 5.31 -12.50
N SER A 532 6.48 6.16 -12.97
CA SER A 532 6.15 7.46 -13.58
C SER A 532 5.35 7.28 -14.87
N SER A 533 5.81 6.40 -15.77
CA SER A 533 5.11 6.13 -17.03
C SER A 533 3.71 5.55 -16.81
N SER A 534 3.55 4.66 -15.82
CA SER A 534 2.24 4.10 -15.47
C SER A 534 1.30 5.14 -14.87
N ALA A 535 1.86 6.07 -14.07
CA ALA A 535 1.11 7.18 -13.50
C ALA A 535 0.58 8.12 -14.58
N GLY A 536 1.38 8.45 -15.60
CA GLY A 536 0.92 9.27 -16.73
C GLY A 536 -0.32 8.69 -17.43
N ILE A 537 -0.36 7.37 -17.65
CA ILE A 537 -1.55 6.71 -18.23
C ILE A 537 -2.74 6.75 -17.26
N ALA A 538 -2.50 6.46 -15.97
CA ALA A 538 -3.56 6.51 -14.95
C ALA A 538 -4.16 7.93 -14.79
N ILE A 539 -3.31 8.95 -14.89
CA ILE A 539 -3.71 10.36 -14.87
C ILE A 539 -4.58 10.68 -16.07
N GLY A 540 -4.30 10.15 -17.25
CA GLY A 540 -5.18 10.34 -18.40
C GLY A 540 -6.59 9.77 -18.20
N ILE A 541 -6.74 8.63 -17.50
CA ILE A 541 -8.04 8.02 -17.17
C ILE A 541 -8.86 8.97 -16.28
N VAL A 542 -8.24 9.51 -15.23
CA VAL A 542 -8.89 10.44 -14.28
C VAL A 542 -9.07 11.83 -14.91
N GLY A 543 -8.09 12.29 -15.68
CA GLY A 543 -8.07 13.56 -16.41
C GLY A 543 -9.22 13.66 -17.41
N ALA A 544 -9.51 12.59 -18.15
CA ALA A 544 -10.65 12.54 -19.06
C ALA A 544 -12.00 12.68 -18.31
N GLN A 545 -12.11 12.04 -17.15
CA GLN A 545 -13.31 12.12 -16.31
C GLN A 545 -13.49 13.51 -15.68
N ALA A 546 -12.38 14.15 -15.27
CA ALA A 546 -12.37 15.50 -14.74
C ALA A 546 -12.72 16.50 -15.84
N ALA A 547 -11.99 16.50 -16.95
CA ALA A 547 -12.20 17.38 -18.09
C ALA A 547 -13.63 17.26 -18.65
N GLY A 548 -14.18 16.05 -18.72
CA GLY A 548 -15.55 15.80 -19.17
C GLY A 548 -16.63 16.50 -18.33
N ARG A 549 -16.40 16.70 -17.03
CA ARG A 549 -17.40 17.20 -16.06
C ARG A 549 -17.15 18.62 -15.60
N LEU A 550 -15.91 19.08 -15.65
CA LEU A 550 -15.47 20.34 -15.05
C LEU A 550 -16.28 21.56 -15.56
N PRO A 551 -16.54 21.74 -16.87
CA PRO A 551 -17.38 22.84 -17.34
C PRO A 551 -18.80 22.81 -16.76
N GLY A 552 -19.38 21.60 -16.63
CA GLY A 552 -20.72 21.42 -16.08
C GLY A 552 -20.80 21.72 -14.58
N TRP A 553 -19.78 21.36 -13.81
CA TRP A 553 -19.71 21.70 -12.39
C TRP A 553 -19.56 23.20 -12.17
N LEU A 554 -18.68 23.86 -12.92
CA LEU A 554 -18.47 25.31 -12.83
C LEU A 554 -19.73 26.10 -13.20
N SER A 555 -20.47 25.64 -14.20
CA SER A 555 -21.78 26.20 -14.55
C SER A 555 -22.81 26.05 -13.41
N ARG A 556 -22.90 24.87 -12.78
CA ARG A 556 -23.84 24.62 -11.67
C ARG A 556 -23.53 25.40 -10.40
N LEU A 557 -22.24 25.68 -10.15
CA LEU A 557 -21.79 26.48 -9.01
C LEU A 557 -22.04 27.99 -9.20
N GLY A 558 -22.57 28.41 -10.36
CA GLY A 558 -22.82 29.81 -10.68
C GLY A 558 -21.56 30.62 -11.00
N TRP A 559 -20.41 29.95 -11.16
CA TRP A 559 -19.12 30.60 -11.43
C TRP A 559 -18.93 30.96 -12.92
N ALA A 560 -19.82 30.48 -13.80
CA ALA A 560 -19.79 30.79 -15.22
C ALA A 560 -21.15 31.32 -15.69
N SER A 561 -21.12 32.51 -16.31
CA SER A 561 -22.31 33.20 -16.85
C SER A 561 -22.78 32.66 -18.20
N SER A 562 -21.94 31.87 -18.89
CA SER A 562 -22.30 31.20 -20.15
C SER A 562 -21.51 29.91 -20.37
N THR A 563 -21.90 29.11 -21.37
CA THR A 563 -21.17 27.91 -21.79
C THR A 563 -19.71 28.24 -22.13
N LEU A 564 -19.46 29.35 -22.85
CA LEU A 564 -18.10 29.77 -23.22
C LEU A 564 -17.24 30.06 -21.98
N TRP A 565 -17.79 30.77 -20.99
CA TRP A 565 -17.11 31.03 -19.72
C TRP A 565 -16.83 29.75 -18.95
N SER A 566 -17.75 28.77 -18.98
CA SER A 566 -17.54 27.48 -18.31
C SER A 566 -16.33 26.71 -18.87
N TYR A 567 -16.09 26.79 -20.18
CA TYR A 567 -14.87 26.24 -20.78
C TYR A 567 -13.63 27.01 -20.40
N ARG A 568 -13.67 28.36 -20.38
CA ARG A 568 -12.52 29.19 -19.99
C ARG A 568 -12.07 28.90 -18.56
N GLU A 569 -13.00 28.90 -17.61
CA GLU A 569 -12.70 28.61 -16.21
C GLU A 569 -12.15 27.18 -16.03
N ALA A 570 -12.67 26.22 -16.80
CA ALA A 570 -12.13 24.85 -16.79
C ALA A 570 -10.71 24.76 -17.36
N LEU A 571 -10.39 25.52 -18.42
CA LEU A 571 -9.03 25.62 -18.97
C LEU A 571 -8.07 26.28 -17.96
N LEU A 572 -8.52 27.33 -17.27
CA LEU A 572 -7.73 27.99 -16.22
C LEU A 572 -7.51 27.09 -15.01
N ALA A 573 -8.50 26.29 -14.61
CA ALA A 573 -8.32 25.27 -13.59
C ALA A 573 -7.21 24.27 -13.96
N GLY A 574 -7.12 23.88 -15.24
CA GLY A 574 -5.98 23.11 -15.76
C GLY A 574 -4.64 23.85 -15.58
N CYS A 575 -4.59 25.15 -15.86
CA CYS A 575 -3.40 25.98 -15.64
C CYS A 575 -3.02 26.09 -14.15
N VAL A 576 -4.00 26.16 -13.24
CA VAL A 576 -3.76 26.15 -11.79
C VAL A 576 -3.14 24.83 -11.34
N MET A 577 -3.56 23.69 -11.90
CA MET A 577 -2.92 22.40 -11.62
C MET A 577 -1.45 22.39 -12.08
N VAL A 578 -1.14 22.98 -13.24
CA VAL A 578 0.26 23.18 -13.66
C VAL A 578 1.01 24.12 -12.68
N GLY A 579 0.33 25.13 -12.12
CA GLY A 579 0.89 25.96 -11.04
C GLY A 579 1.27 25.15 -9.78
N LEU A 580 0.44 24.18 -9.39
CA LEU A 580 0.78 23.24 -8.31
C LEU A 580 1.98 22.35 -8.65
N ALA A 581 2.15 21.99 -9.92
CA ALA A 581 3.35 21.30 -10.39
C ALA A 581 4.62 22.15 -10.18
N ILE A 582 4.55 23.46 -10.44
CA ILE A 582 5.68 24.37 -10.19
C ILE A 582 6.00 24.44 -8.70
N TRP A 583 4.97 24.60 -7.85
CA TRP A 583 5.14 24.66 -6.40
C TRP A 583 5.79 23.39 -5.85
N THR A 584 5.28 22.22 -6.23
CA THR A 584 5.82 20.91 -5.81
C THR A 584 7.23 20.66 -6.36
N PHE A 585 7.49 21.00 -7.63
CA PHE A 585 8.81 20.84 -8.25
C PHE A 585 9.86 21.83 -7.70
N SER A 586 9.45 22.99 -7.20
CA SER A 586 10.38 23.98 -6.63
C SER A 586 11.24 23.40 -5.49
N GLY A 587 10.69 22.45 -4.74
CA GLY A 587 11.38 21.72 -3.68
C GLY A 587 12.27 20.56 -4.15
N VAL A 588 12.36 20.29 -5.46
CA VAL A 588 13.21 19.23 -6.03
C VAL A 588 14.63 19.75 -6.18
N SER A 589 15.61 19.07 -5.59
CA SER A 589 17.03 19.33 -5.77
C SER A 589 17.62 18.35 -6.79
N MET A 590 18.07 18.86 -7.94
CA MET A 590 18.89 18.11 -8.89
C MET A 590 20.29 18.73 -8.89
N GLY A 591 21.31 17.92 -8.63
CA GLY A 591 22.72 18.32 -8.76
C GLY A 591 23.12 18.62 -10.21
N SER A 592 24.34 19.09 -10.40
CA SER A 592 24.93 19.37 -11.72
C SER A 592 25.02 18.07 -12.51
N ALA A 593 24.44 18.04 -13.72
CA ALA A 593 24.52 16.87 -14.59
C ALA A 593 25.96 16.65 -15.08
N PRO A 594 26.43 15.40 -15.24
CA PRO A 594 27.53 15.11 -16.14
C PRO A 594 27.13 15.60 -17.54
N ALA A 595 28.03 16.32 -18.21
CA ALA A 595 27.78 16.78 -19.57
C ALA A 595 27.40 15.59 -20.46
N PRO A 596 26.27 15.63 -21.19
CA PRO A 596 25.99 14.60 -22.17
C PRO A 596 27.12 14.62 -23.20
N GLU A 597 27.81 13.49 -23.40
CA GLU A 597 28.76 13.35 -24.50
C GLU A 597 28.08 13.79 -25.80
N ALA A 598 28.78 14.64 -26.57
CA ALA A 598 28.30 15.11 -27.86
C ALA A 598 28.04 13.90 -28.77
N ARG A 599 26.78 13.47 -28.85
CA ARG A 599 26.37 12.38 -29.71
C ARG A 599 26.59 12.81 -31.15
N LYS A 600 27.58 12.21 -31.81
CA LYS A 600 27.80 12.39 -33.25
C LYS A 600 26.53 11.93 -33.98
N LEU A 601 25.98 12.77 -34.85
CA LEU A 601 24.90 12.35 -35.74
C LEU A 601 25.46 11.31 -36.72
N HIS A 602 24.90 10.11 -36.69
CA HIS A 602 25.26 9.04 -37.62
C HIS A 602 24.31 9.09 -38.82
N ARG A 603 24.84 8.78 -40.02
CA ARG A 603 24.00 8.57 -41.20
C ARG A 603 23.15 7.31 -40.97
N PRO A 604 21.83 7.35 -41.19
CA PRO A 604 20.96 6.22 -40.90
C PRO A 604 21.30 5.02 -41.79
N SER A 605 21.42 3.84 -41.19
CA SER A 605 21.57 2.59 -41.95
C SER A 605 20.37 2.33 -42.86
N PRO A 606 20.51 1.47 -43.90
CA PRO A 606 19.41 1.11 -44.79
C PRO A 606 18.18 0.55 -44.05
N LEU A 607 18.40 -0.15 -42.93
CA LEU A 607 17.31 -0.66 -42.09
C LEU A 607 16.57 0.47 -41.37
N VAL A 608 17.32 1.40 -40.74
CA VAL A 608 16.72 2.57 -40.09
C VAL A 608 15.96 3.42 -41.10
N LEU A 609 16.51 3.64 -42.30
CA LEU A 609 15.81 4.39 -43.34
C LEU A 609 14.49 3.72 -43.76
N ARG A 610 14.47 2.40 -43.97
CA ARG A 610 13.25 1.63 -44.26
C ARG A 610 12.23 1.72 -43.12
N PHE A 611 12.70 1.64 -41.88
CA PHE A 611 11.86 1.82 -40.71
C PHE A 611 11.24 3.23 -40.66
N LEU A 612 12.03 4.27 -40.90
CA LEU A 612 11.56 5.66 -40.91
C LEU A 612 10.51 5.90 -42.00
N ILE A 613 10.65 5.30 -43.19
CA ILE A 613 9.63 5.35 -44.25
C ILE A 613 8.32 4.71 -43.79
N ALA A 614 8.39 3.51 -43.19
CA ALA A 614 7.21 2.82 -42.68
C ALA A 614 6.56 3.59 -41.51
N MET A 615 7.38 4.19 -40.64
CA MET A 615 6.93 5.01 -39.52
C MET A 615 6.29 6.33 -39.98
N LEU A 616 6.79 6.94 -41.05
CA LEU A 616 6.16 8.12 -41.65
C LEU A 616 4.75 7.79 -42.13
N ALA A 617 4.56 6.68 -42.86
CA ALA A 617 3.24 6.23 -43.29
C ALA A 617 2.31 5.98 -42.08
N TRP A 618 2.81 5.32 -41.05
CA TRP A 618 2.05 5.07 -39.82
C TRP A 618 1.59 6.35 -39.11
N ASN A 619 2.48 7.34 -38.97
CA ASN A 619 2.17 8.63 -38.35
C ASN A 619 1.27 9.51 -39.23
N LEU A 620 1.34 9.38 -40.55
CA LEU A 620 0.41 10.05 -41.46
C LEU A 620 -1.03 9.52 -41.28
N GLY A 621 -1.19 8.20 -41.11
CA GLY A 621 -2.50 7.59 -40.90
C GLY A 621 -3.09 7.88 -39.52
N THR A 622 -2.32 7.65 -38.45
CA THR A 622 -2.80 7.85 -37.07
C THR A 622 -2.88 9.33 -36.67
N GLY A 623 -1.92 10.15 -37.13
CA GLY A 623 -1.87 11.59 -36.84
C GLY A 623 -3.00 12.40 -37.47
N ALA A 624 -3.65 11.88 -38.52
CA ALA A 624 -4.77 12.53 -39.18
C ALA A 624 -5.99 12.71 -38.26
N LEU A 625 -6.15 11.86 -37.25
CA LEU A 625 -7.41 11.74 -36.49
C LEU A 625 -7.26 12.00 -34.99
N ASN A 626 -6.09 11.70 -34.41
CA ASN A 626 -5.84 11.88 -32.97
C ASN A 626 -6.26 13.26 -32.41
N PRO A 627 -5.97 14.39 -33.09
CA PRO A 627 -6.38 15.71 -32.61
C PRO A 627 -7.89 15.98 -32.68
N PHE A 628 -8.65 15.17 -33.42
CA PHE A 628 -10.06 15.44 -33.75
C PHE A 628 -11.06 14.53 -33.05
N PHE A 629 -10.64 13.48 -32.32
CA PHE A 629 -11.61 12.55 -31.73
C PHE A 629 -12.59 13.21 -30.76
N ASN A 630 -12.16 14.18 -29.95
CA ASN A 630 -13.07 14.94 -29.08
C ASN A 630 -14.07 15.77 -29.91
N VAL A 631 -13.63 16.38 -31.00
CA VAL A 631 -14.48 17.12 -31.95
C VAL A 631 -15.45 16.18 -32.69
N PHE A 632 -14.98 15.00 -33.12
CA PHE A 632 -15.79 13.96 -33.76
C PHE A 632 -16.96 13.54 -32.86
N PHE A 633 -16.68 13.19 -31.61
CA PHE A 633 -17.71 12.80 -30.68
C PHE A 633 -18.69 13.94 -30.38
N SER A 634 -18.19 15.18 -30.29
CA SER A 634 -19.03 16.35 -30.02
C SER A 634 -19.92 16.73 -31.21
N ARG A 635 -19.36 16.81 -32.43
CA ARG A 635 -20.04 17.40 -33.60
C ARG A 635 -20.67 16.38 -34.52
N HIS A 636 -20.01 15.26 -34.78
CA HIS A 636 -20.52 14.23 -35.69
C HIS A 636 -21.46 13.26 -34.97
N VAL A 637 -21.08 12.81 -33.77
CA VAL A 637 -21.88 11.86 -32.99
C VAL A 637 -22.88 12.56 -32.06
N GLY A 638 -22.68 13.85 -31.75
CA GLY A 638 -23.59 14.63 -30.91
C GLY A 638 -23.53 14.31 -29.42
N MET A 639 -22.40 13.79 -28.92
CA MET A 639 -22.24 13.44 -27.52
C MET A 639 -22.01 14.68 -26.63
N PRO A 640 -22.61 14.75 -25.42
CA PRO A 640 -22.24 15.74 -24.43
C PRO A 640 -20.83 15.47 -23.89
N VAL A 641 -20.13 16.53 -23.49
CA VAL A 641 -18.72 16.54 -23.02
C VAL A 641 -18.46 15.49 -21.92
N GLU A 642 -19.41 15.31 -21.00
CA GLU A 642 -19.30 14.31 -19.94
C GLU A 642 -19.17 12.88 -20.50
N ARG A 643 -19.97 12.53 -21.51
CA ARG A 643 -19.90 11.22 -22.16
C ARG A 643 -18.61 11.06 -22.97
N ILE A 644 -18.11 12.14 -23.58
CA ILE A 644 -16.80 12.11 -24.27
C ILE A 644 -15.69 11.78 -23.25
N GLY A 645 -15.72 12.39 -22.06
CA GLY A 645 -14.79 12.08 -20.98
C GLY A 645 -14.85 10.60 -20.55
N MET A 646 -16.06 10.04 -20.44
CA MET A 646 -16.25 8.60 -20.13
C MET A 646 -15.68 7.70 -21.23
N VAL A 647 -15.88 8.03 -22.51
CA VAL A 647 -15.34 7.27 -23.63
C VAL A 647 -13.81 7.28 -23.61
N PHE A 648 -13.18 8.46 -23.47
CA PHE A 648 -11.71 8.56 -23.40
C PHE A 648 -11.15 7.81 -22.19
N SER A 649 -11.79 7.92 -21.03
CA SER A 649 -11.40 7.19 -19.82
C SER A 649 -11.48 5.67 -20.01
N GLY A 650 -12.60 5.18 -20.55
CA GLY A 650 -12.80 3.76 -20.85
C GLY A 650 -11.82 3.22 -21.91
N SER A 651 -11.56 4.00 -22.96
CA SER A 651 -10.61 3.62 -24.01
C SER A 651 -9.17 3.60 -23.51
N GLN A 652 -8.78 4.45 -22.55
CA GLN A 652 -7.46 4.39 -21.92
C GLN A 652 -7.29 3.14 -21.03
N ILE A 653 -8.35 2.70 -20.33
CA ILE A 653 -8.32 1.40 -19.64
C ILE A 653 -8.09 0.26 -20.65
N ALA A 654 -8.81 0.30 -21.77
CA ALA A 654 -8.64 -0.67 -22.85
C ALA A 654 -7.22 -0.64 -23.44
N GLN A 655 -6.65 0.57 -23.62
CA GLN A 655 -5.27 0.79 -24.04
C GLN A 655 -4.27 0.14 -23.08
N VAL A 656 -4.41 0.32 -21.75
CA VAL A 656 -3.54 -0.31 -20.75
C VAL A 656 -3.60 -1.83 -20.88
N ILE A 657 -4.80 -2.40 -20.96
CA ILE A 657 -4.99 -3.85 -21.13
C ILE A 657 -4.28 -4.34 -22.41
N ALA A 658 -4.39 -3.60 -23.50
CA ALA A 658 -3.78 -3.95 -24.77
C ALA A 658 -2.24 -3.92 -24.68
N ILE A 659 -1.64 -2.85 -24.13
CA ILE A 659 -0.19 -2.73 -23.94
C ILE A 659 0.35 -3.89 -23.08
N LEU A 660 -0.35 -4.25 -21.98
CA LEU A 660 0.04 -5.37 -21.12
C LEU A 660 -0.08 -6.73 -21.83
N ALA A 661 -1.01 -6.86 -22.79
CA ALA A 661 -1.15 -8.06 -23.61
C ALA A 661 -0.14 -8.14 -24.78
N ALA A 662 0.57 -7.05 -25.10
CA ALA A 662 1.47 -6.97 -26.26
C ALA A 662 2.57 -8.07 -26.26
N PRO A 663 3.26 -8.38 -25.14
CA PRO A 663 4.27 -9.44 -25.10
C PRO A 663 3.72 -10.82 -25.45
N ILE A 664 2.47 -11.11 -25.09
CA ILE A 664 1.81 -12.40 -25.39
C ILE A 664 1.61 -12.54 -26.91
N VAL A 665 1.16 -11.46 -27.56
CA VAL A 665 0.96 -11.43 -29.01
C VAL A 665 2.29 -11.48 -29.75
N PHE A 666 3.32 -10.76 -29.28
CA PHE A 666 4.66 -10.82 -29.87
C PHE A 666 5.27 -12.23 -29.80
N ARG A 667 5.11 -12.92 -28.66
CA ARG A 667 5.58 -14.31 -28.51
C ARG A 667 4.83 -15.29 -29.40
N ARG A 668 3.53 -15.11 -29.60
CA ARG A 668 2.70 -16.04 -30.38
C ARG A 668 2.86 -15.87 -31.88
N PHE A 669 2.96 -14.64 -32.37
CA PHE A 669 2.92 -14.34 -33.81
C PHE A 669 4.27 -13.85 -34.38
N GLY A 670 5.24 -13.53 -33.52
CA GLY A 670 6.50 -12.89 -33.89
C GLY A 670 6.38 -11.37 -34.01
N LEU A 671 7.49 -10.65 -33.78
CA LEU A 671 7.51 -9.18 -33.64
C LEU A 671 6.91 -8.45 -34.85
N THR A 672 7.48 -8.63 -36.05
CA THR A 672 7.06 -7.90 -37.26
C THR A 672 5.63 -8.24 -37.71
N ARG A 673 5.21 -9.52 -37.58
CA ARG A 673 3.85 -9.95 -37.93
C ARG A 673 2.82 -9.41 -36.96
N ALA A 674 3.12 -9.40 -35.67
CA ALA A 674 2.27 -8.81 -34.65
C ALA A 674 2.10 -7.30 -34.86
N ILE A 675 3.19 -6.55 -35.10
CA ILE A 675 3.13 -5.10 -35.39
C ILE A 675 2.23 -4.85 -36.60
N SER A 676 2.51 -5.50 -37.74
CA SER A 676 1.74 -5.34 -38.98
C SER A 676 0.26 -5.72 -38.79
N GLY A 677 -0.02 -6.83 -38.09
CA GLY A 677 -1.39 -7.26 -37.78
C GLY A 677 -2.16 -6.23 -36.95
N MET A 678 -1.50 -5.60 -35.96
CA MET A 678 -2.10 -4.55 -35.14
C MET A 678 -2.32 -3.25 -35.92
N GLN A 679 -1.39 -2.87 -36.78
CA GLN A 679 -1.55 -1.70 -37.66
C GLN A 679 -2.70 -1.90 -38.64
N PHE A 680 -2.87 -3.12 -39.18
CA PHE A 680 -4.00 -3.48 -40.02
C PHE A 680 -5.32 -3.46 -39.23
N ALA A 681 -5.33 -4.02 -38.01
CA ALA A 681 -6.49 -3.96 -37.12
C ALA A 681 -6.87 -2.51 -36.74
N THR A 682 -5.88 -1.62 -36.61
CA THR A 682 -6.12 -0.17 -36.43
C THR A 682 -6.84 0.42 -37.64
N GLY A 683 -6.42 0.05 -38.86
CA GLY A 683 -7.15 0.41 -40.09
C GLY A 683 -8.59 -0.11 -40.09
N LEU A 684 -8.83 -1.36 -39.68
CA LEU A 684 -10.19 -1.91 -39.55
C LEU A 684 -11.03 -1.18 -38.51
N ALA A 685 -10.44 -0.79 -37.37
CA ALA A 685 -11.13 0.01 -36.36
C ALA A 685 -11.54 1.39 -36.91
N LEU A 686 -10.69 2.01 -37.75
CA LEU A 686 -11.01 3.26 -38.45
C LEU A 686 -12.14 3.08 -39.48
N VAL A 687 -12.17 1.97 -40.23
CA VAL A 687 -13.32 1.63 -41.10
C VAL A 687 -14.60 1.46 -40.27
N GLY A 688 -14.51 0.79 -39.12
CA GLY A 688 -15.63 0.67 -38.18
C GLY A 688 -16.12 2.03 -37.69
N LEU A 689 -15.21 2.96 -37.38
CA LEU A 689 -15.54 4.34 -37.01
C LEU A 689 -16.16 5.14 -38.16
N ALA A 690 -15.76 4.91 -39.41
CA ALA A 690 -16.39 5.51 -40.59
C ALA A 690 -17.85 5.10 -40.76
N ALA A 691 -18.19 3.88 -40.34
CA ALA A 691 -19.54 3.32 -40.38
C ALA A 691 -20.36 3.61 -39.10
N ALA A 692 -19.90 4.51 -38.23
CA ALA A 692 -20.53 4.71 -36.94
C ALA A 692 -21.94 5.32 -37.05
N SER A 693 -22.94 4.56 -36.61
CA SER A 693 -24.36 4.96 -36.63
C SER A 693 -24.89 5.49 -35.30
N GLY A 694 -24.09 5.46 -34.23
CA GLY A 694 -24.50 5.99 -32.93
C GLY A 694 -23.44 6.00 -31.84
N PRO A 695 -23.77 6.55 -30.65
CA PRO A 695 -22.80 6.80 -29.58
C PRO A 695 -22.06 5.55 -29.07
N ALA A 696 -22.79 4.45 -28.84
CA ALA A 696 -22.19 3.21 -28.33
C ALA A 696 -21.22 2.58 -29.35
N TRP A 697 -21.58 2.58 -30.63
CA TRP A 697 -20.72 2.09 -31.70
C TRP A 697 -19.46 2.93 -31.84
N ALA A 698 -19.60 4.25 -31.85
CA ALA A 698 -18.47 5.17 -31.93
C ALA A 698 -17.50 4.99 -30.73
N ALA A 699 -18.03 4.77 -29.52
CA ALA A 699 -17.22 4.50 -28.33
C ALA A 699 -16.48 3.15 -28.42
N ALA A 700 -17.15 2.10 -28.90
CA ALA A 700 -16.54 0.79 -29.09
C ALA A 700 -15.46 0.82 -30.18
N GLY A 701 -15.74 1.47 -31.32
CA GLY A 701 -14.79 1.65 -32.42
C GLY A 701 -13.57 2.45 -31.99
N TYR A 702 -13.73 3.52 -31.22
CA TYR A 702 -12.62 4.30 -30.69
C TYR A 702 -11.80 3.51 -29.66
N SER A 703 -12.46 2.70 -28.82
CA SER A 703 -11.75 1.81 -27.91
C SER A 703 -10.91 0.76 -28.67
N ALA A 704 -11.47 0.16 -29.72
CA ALA A 704 -10.74 -0.76 -30.58
C ALA A 704 -9.55 -0.08 -31.28
N TYR A 705 -9.73 1.16 -31.75
CA TYR A 705 -8.66 1.98 -32.32
C TYR A 705 -7.54 2.23 -31.31
N MET A 706 -7.87 2.70 -30.10
CA MET A 706 -6.90 2.96 -29.03
C MET A 706 -6.14 1.70 -28.61
N MET A 707 -6.84 0.56 -28.49
CA MET A 707 -6.21 -0.73 -28.17
C MET A 707 -5.19 -1.12 -29.24
N THR A 708 -5.62 -1.14 -30.51
CA THR A 708 -4.81 -1.68 -31.61
C THR A 708 -3.64 -0.75 -31.98
N GLN A 709 -3.82 0.57 -31.93
CA GLN A 709 -2.76 1.53 -32.18
C GLN A 709 -1.64 1.40 -31.14
N TYR A 710 -1.97 1.56 -29.85
CA TYR A 710 -0.95 1.65 -28.80
C TYR A 710 -0.29 0.30 -28.48
N MET A 711 -0.99 -0.82 -28.70
CA MET A 711 -0.40 -2.15 -28.54
C MET A 711 0.77 -2.41 -29.52
N SER A 712 0.78 -1.71 -30.67
CA SER A 712 1.86 -1.83 -31.66
C SER A 712 3.14 -1.09 -31.27
N GLU A 713 3.05 -0.08 -30.39
CA GLU A 713 4.14 0.84 -30.06
C GLU A 713 5.36 0.18 -29.39
N PRO A 714 5.19 -0.67 -28.34
CA PRO A 714 6.34 -1.37 -27.74
C PRO A 714 7.08 -2.21 -28.78
N GLY A 715 6.33 -2.84 -29.69
CA GLY A 715 6.91 -3.65 -30.76
C GLY A 715 7.72 -2.81 -31.76
N MET A 716 7.17 -1.67 -32.20
CA MET A 716 7.86 -0.75 -33.10
C MET A 716 9.16 -0.21 -32.47
N PHE A 717 9.13 0.15 -31.19
CA PHE A 717 10.30 0.66 -30.49
C PHE A 717 11.38 -0.42 -30.31
N THR A 718 10.99 -1.63 -29.92
CA THR A 718 11.91 -2.79 -29.84
C THR A 718 12.53 -3.09 -31.19
N LEU A 719 11.76 -3.12 -32.27
CA LEU A 719 12.26 -3.36 -33.62
C LEU A 719 13.33 -2.34 -34.03
N LEU A 720 13.12 -1.06 -33.71
CA LEU A 720 14.10 -0.01 -33.99
C LEU A 720 15.38 -0.17 -33.16
N MET A 721 15.25 -0.45 -31.86
CA MET A 721 16.40 -0.54 -30.94
C MET A 721 17.23 -1.81 -31.16
N GLU A 722 16.58 -2.95 -31.45
CA GLU A 722 17.27 -4.20 -31.76
C GLU A 722 17.88 -4.17 -33.17
N GLY A 723 17.17 -3.57 -34.14
CA GLY A 723 17.63 -3.49 -35.53
C GLY A 723 18.75 -2.50 -35.77
N ALA A 724 18.78 -1.38 -35.04
CA ALA A 724 19.81 -0.35 -35.21
C ALA A 724 21.15 -0.75 -34.55
N PRO A 725 22.30 -0.65 -35.28
CA PRO A 725 23.64 -0.73 -34.72
C PRO A 725 23.81 0.12 -33.46
N VAL A 726 24.55 -0.39 -32.48
CA VAL A 726 24.69 0.22 -31.14
C VAL A 726 25.14 1.69 -31.22
N ALA A 727 26.05 2.02 -32.14
CA ALA A 727 26.55 3.38 -32.35
C ALA A 727 25.50 4.35 -32.90
N GLU A 728 24.51 3.87 -33.68
CA GLU A 728 23.50 4.73 -34.30
C GLU A 728 22.16 4.77 -33.55
N ARG A 729 21.91 3.91 -32.54
CA ARG A 729 20.64 3.84 -31.78
C ARG A 729 20.14 5.20 -31.27
N GLY A 730 21.06 6.02 -30.75
CA GLY A 730 20.72 7.38 -30.29
C GLY A 730 20.25 8.30 -31.42
N SER A 731 20.88 8.23 -32.58
CA SER A 731 20.48 9.01 -33.78
C SER A 731 19.18 8.45 -34.39
N ALA A 732 19.02 7.13 -34.42
CA ALA A 732 17.83 6.46 -34.93
C ALA A 732 16.57 6.81 -34.11
N SER A 733 16.68 6.85 -32.78
CA SER A 733 15.58 7.28 -31.90
C SER A 733 15.21 8.75 -32.12
N ALA A 734 16.19 9.65 -32.25
CA ALA A 734 15.93 11.07 -32.53
C ALA A 734 15.26 11.29 -33.89
N LEU A 735 15.75 10.62 -34.94
CA LEU A 735 15.15 10.65 -36.28
C LEU A 735 13.72 10.08 -36.28
N ASN A 736 13.48 9.01 -35.51
CA ASN A 736 12.16 8.44 -35.35
C ASN A 736 11.16 9.47 -34.78
N PHE A 737 11.53 10.18 -33.71
CA PHE A 737 10.68 11.24 -33.15
C PHE A 737 10.46 12.38 -34.12
N LEU A 738 11.51 12.83 -34.83
CA LEU A 738 11.39 13.88 -35.85
C LEU A 738 10.42 13.49 -36.96
N VAL A 739 10.56 12.30 -37.53
CA VAL A 739 9.66 11.78 -38.58
C VAL A 739 8.24 11.63 -38.06
N SER A 740 8.08 11.20 -36.81
CA SER A 740 6.76 11.01 -36.20
C SER A 740 6.04 12.35 -36.01
N PHE A 741 6.70 13.35 -35.43
CA PHE A 741 6.14 14.69 -35.26
C PHE A 741 5.89 15.39 -36.59
N ALA A 742 6.81 15.29 -37.56
CA ALA A 742 6.60 15.87 -38.89
C ALA A 742 5.41 15.22 -39.60
N GLY A 743 5.31 13.89 -39.56
CA GLY A 743 4.17 13.15 -40.10
C GLY A 743 2.86 13.56 -39.47
N GLN A 744 2.80 13.63 -38.13
CA GLN A 744 1.59 14.05 -37.40
C GLN A 744 1.21 15.52 -37.69
N ALA A 745 2.18 16.42 -37.78
CA ALA A 745 1.93 17.84 -38.06
C ALA A 745 1.27 18.02 -39.44
N ILE A 746 1.82 17.36 -40.46
CA ILE A 746 1.28 17.38 -41.83
C ILE A 746 -0.10 16.71 -41.84
N ALA A 747 -0.22 15.55 -41.22
CA ALA A 747 -1.47 14.80 -41.17
C ALA A 747 -2.60 15.59 -40.51
N ALA A 748 -2.36 16.22 -39.36
CA ALA A 748 -3.36 17.00 -38.66
C ALA A 748 -3.84 18.21 -39.49
N ALA A 749 -2.91 18.92 -40.14
CA ALA A 749 -3.26 20.08 -40.97
C ALA A 749 -4.07 19.68 -42.22
N VAL A 750 -3.62 18.64 -42.93
CA VAL A 750 -4.31 18.12 -44.13
C VAL A 750 -5.66 17.52 -43.75
N ALA A 751 -5.72 16.71 -42.70
CA ALA A 751 -6.96 16.09 -42.24
C ALA A 751 -7.99 17.12 -41.79
N GLY A 752 -7.58 18.20 -41.10
CA GLY A 752 -8.50 19.29 -40.75
C GLY A 752 -9.17 19.92 -41.97
N GLN A 753 -8.43 20.15 -43.05
CA GLN A 753 -8.98 20.65 -44.32
C GLN A 753 -9.91 19.64 -44.98
N MET A 754 -9.54 18.35 -44.98
CA MET A 754 -10.36 17.29 -45.54
C MET A 754 -11.65 17.07 -44.74
N LEU A 755 -11.60 17.11 -43.40
CA LEU A 755 -12.76 16.99 -42.53
C LEU A 755 -13.76 18.13 -42.76
N ALA A 756 -13.26 19.36 -42.92
CA ALA A 756 -14.10 20.52 -43.19
C ALA A 756 -14.80 20.46 -44.57
N ARG A 757 -14.23 19.73 -45.55
CA ARG A 757 -14.76 19.62 -46.92
C ARG A 757 -15.60 18.37 -47.17
N PHE A 758 -15.14 17.22 -46.66
CA PHE A 758 -15.67 15.88 -46.98
C PHE A 758 -16.34 15.18 -45.77
N GLY A 759 -16.22 15.76 -44.56
CA GLY A 759 -16.72 15.14 -43.34
C GLY A 759 -15.85 13.99 -42.81
N TYR A 760 -16.30 13.32 -41.76
CA TYR A 760 -15.52 12.31 -41.03
C TYR A 760 -15.33 10.96 -41.77
N PRO A 761 -16.38 10.34 -42.35
CA PRO A 761 -16.24 8.99 -42.91
C PRO A 761 -15.17 8.86 -44.03
N PRO A 762 -15.10 9.76 -45.04
CA PRO A 762 -14.08 9.66 -46.08
C PRO A 762 -12.65 9.82 -45.54
N VAL A 763 -12.46 10.66 -44.52
CA VAL A 763 -11.14 10.88 -43.90
C VAL A 763 -10.73 9.68 -43.04
N PHE A 764 -11.67 9.06 -42.32
CA PHE A 764 -11.44 7.80 -41.63
C PHE A 764 -11.05 6.66 -42.58
N LEU A 765 -11.72 6.55 -43.73
CA LEU A 765 -11.37 5.56 -44.75
C LEU A 765 -9.99 5.83 -45.37
N ALA A 766 -9.67 7.08 -45.69
CA ALA A 766 -8.34 7.46 -46.19
C ALA A 766 -7.24 7.12 -45.17
N ALA A 767 -7.45 7.46 -43.89
CA ALA A 767 -6.53 7.11 -42.81
C ALA A 767 -6.40 5.59 -42.63
N ALA A 768 -7.50 4.83 -42.77
CA ALA A 768 -7.48 3.37 -42.71
C ALA A 768 -6.62 2.75 -43.83
N VAL A 769 -6.74 3.27 -45.05
CA VAL A 769 -5.91 2.84 -46.20
C VAL A 769 -4.43 3.15 -45.93
N ILE A 770 -4.10 4.32 -45.39
CA ILE A 770 -2.73 4.68 -45.03
C ILE A 770 -2.18 3.75 -43.93
N CYS A 771 -2.97 3.45 -42.90
CA CYS A 771 -2.59 2.48 -41.86
C CYS A 771 -2.37 1.06 -42.42
N GLY A 772 -3.22 0.62 -43.36
CA GLY A 772 -3.04 -0.65 -44.06
C GLY A 772 -1.78 -0.68 -44.94
N ALA A 773 -1.48 0.43 -45.62
CA ALA A 773 -0.23 0.58 -46.38
C ALA A 773 0.99 0.56 -45.44
N ALA A 774 0.93 1.25 -44.29
CA ALA A 774 1.97 1.19 -43.26
C ALA A 774 2.18 -0.24 -42.75
N ALA A 775 1.09 -0.98 -42.47
CA ALA A 775 1.15 -2.39 -42.09
C ALA A 775 1.87 -3.25 -43.14
N LEU A 776 1.60 -3.03 -44.43
CA LEU A 776 2.28 -3.71 -45.52
C LEU A 776 3.75 -3.32 -45.61
N LEU A 777 4.10 -2.04 -45.46
CA LEU A 777 5.48 -1.56 -45.46
C LEU A 777 6.28 -2.17 -44.31
N PHE A 778 5.72 -2.22 -43.09
CA PHE A 778 6.35 -2.91 -41.95
C PHE A 778 6.53 -4.40 -42.25
N ARG A 779 5.56 -5.04 -42.90
CA ARG A 779 5.65 -6.46 -43.27
C ARG A 779 6.70 -6.72 -44.34
N VAL A 780 6.79 -5.90 -45.40
CA VAL A 780 7.65 -6.16 -46.57
C VAL A 780 9.08 -5.67 -46.35
N LEU A 781 9.24 -4.46 -45.82
CA LEU A 781 10.55 -3.83 -45.71
C LEU A 781 11.38 -4.34 -44.51
N LEU A 782 10.71 -4.89 -43.49
CA LEU A 782 11.31 -5.24 -42.20
C LEU A 782 11.19 -6.73 -41.82
N ASP A 783 10.63 -7.60 -42.68
CA ASP A 783 10.52 -9.05 -42.38
C ASP A 783 11.87 -9.76 -42.23
N LYS A 784 12.87 -9.26 -42.97
CA LYS A 784 14.21 -9.86 -43.04
C LYS A 784 15.16 -9.31 -41.96
N ALA A 785 14.71 -8.35 -41.15
CA ALA A 785 15.46 -7.83 -40.03
C ALA A 785 15.31 -8.77 -38.82
N ARG A 786 15.97 -9.94 -38.88
CA ARG A 786 16.06 -10.83 -37.71
C ARG A 786 17.12 -10.26 -36.75
N PRO A 787 16.86 -10.24 -35.43
CA PRO A 787 17.93 -10.15 -34.45
C PRO A 787 18.84 -11.38 -34.62
N SER A 788 20.15 -11.17 -34.73
CA SER A 788 21.12 -12.24 -34.50
C SER A 788 20.92 -12.72 -33.06
N ALA A 789 20.66 -14.02 -32.88
CA ALA A 789 20.51 -14.62 -31.56
C ALA A 789 21.76 -14.31 -30.70
N PRO A 790 21.61 -14.03 -29.39
CA PRO A 790 22.77 -13.91 -28.52
C PRO A 790 23.55 -15.22 -28.54
N SER A 791 24.85 -15.15 -28.82
CA SER A 791 25.77 -16.27 -28.59
C SER A 791 25.84 -16.50 -27.08
N ASN A 792 25.32 -17.64 -26.61
CA ASN A 792 25.45 -18.09 -25.23
C ASN A 792 26.95 -18.18 -24.84
N PRO A 793 27.38 -17.64 -23.70
CA PRO A 793 28.36 -18.31 -22.86
C PRO A 793 27.70 -19.43 -22.03
#